data_AF-A0A3N2RVI0-F1
#
_entry.id   AF-A0A3N2RVI0-F1
#
_cell.length_a   1.000
_cell.length_b   1.000
_cell.length_c   1.000
_cell.angle_alpha   90.00
_cell.angle_beta   90.00
_cell.angle_gamma   90.00
#
_symmetry.space_group_name_H-M   'P 1'
#
loop_
_entity.id
_entity.type
_entity.pdbx_description
1 polymer ?
#
loop_
_entity_poly.entity_id
_entity_poly.type
_entity_poly.pdbx_seq_one_letter_code
_entity_poly.pdbx_strand_id
1 'polypeptide(L)'
;MGLTECGELLGLPKLTIPAPYSISDMRQYLKGDRRGFEAYAVRDAEIAVRYALQVKSFCTESLLIERVPTTIGAMAVSRFLKTIKESGQSPEVCMGTRTESRQRWNPDTQGFRTLKSTQSIPARELYETFAINCYHGGRNECFMMGITPESQWYDYDLAGAYTTGLLDILQPDYDNIYQSQNPEEFCGHTMGFALVSFRFPDTVRYPCLPVRTDQYGLFFPLTGESWATAPEIALALSLGAEMTIQHGIIIPWRQYKSNDSSSPAEPACSVFLPFVQQVRENRNRHDKGSLEEKFWKEIGNSLYGKLAQGLHAKTAFDTARGLNSPLPPSSVTQPFFAAHVTGFVRAVVGELMNALPPNATVVSVTTDGFLTDSAIENIDMSGPLSSRFQALCGIADPGSSMLTCKHQVRQLVAMKTRGQLTYKELAGYPIVHARAGVKPPADIPRDDYNRYMVDLYLNRAPGQKLRRGSLISTRDMWLNESDLVAVESDIRLNLEFDFKRQLIAPTMNDGHLLMYSRPWNDIAQALKQRQLFDDWRQTHSLKDEADWEDWCDFLYCRNVFTPLKLKVGQNRSDDVLVRLFLRALAQHQWGLTPDDRKRQTSVEIAAWLVEAGYSVTSSDVKNAGRAKLPPIIFGSLTSRMTRLMDHILLKYPGFSLPSVIL
;
A
#
# COMPACT_ATOMS: atom_id res chain seq x y z
N MET A 1 0.86 20.79 -9.04
CA MET A 1 -0.22 21.71 -9.45
C MET A 1 -0.07 21.99 -10.94
N GLY A 2 -1.19 22.14 -11.65
CA GLY A 2 -1.17 22.56 -13.06
C GLY A 2 -1.23 24.08 -13.18
N LEU A 3 -0.89 24.62 -14.36
CA LEU A 3 -0.91 26.09 -14.62
C LEU A 3 -2.26 26.74 -14.33
N THR A 4 -3.38 26.05 -14.59
CA THR A 4 -4.73 26.55 -14.28
C THR A 4 -4.90 26.83 -12.78
N GLU A 5 -4.52 25.86 -11.93
CA GLU A 5 -4.61 25.99 -10.47
C GLU A 5 -3.65 27.08 -9.96
N CYS A 6 -2.44 27.18 -10.53
CA CYS A 6 -1.53 28.28 -10.19
C CYS A 6 -2.13 29.64 -10.56
N GLY A 7 -2.80 29.75 -11.71
CA GLY A 7 -3.48 30.97 -12.15
C GLY A 7 -4.61 31.38 -11.20
N GLU A 8 -5.45 30.43 -10.78
CA GLU A 8 -6.51 30.66 -9.79
C GLU A 8 -5.95 31.16 -8.45
N LEU A 9 -4.88 30.53 -7.95
CA LEU A 9 -4.21 30.93 -6.70
C LEU A 9 -3.60 32.34 -6.77
N LEU A 10 -3.20 32.79 -7.96
CA LEU A 10 -2.64 34.12 -8.20
C LEU A 10 -3.71 35.18 -8.53
N GLY A 11 -4.99 34.80 -8.62
CA GLY A 11 -6.04 35.67 -9.15
C GLY A 11 -5.85 36.03 -10.63
N LEU A 12 -5.06 35.25 -11.37
CA LEU A 12 -4.75 35.42 -12.79
C LEU A 12 -5.19 34.18 -13.57
N PRO A 13 -6.49 34.03 -13.89
CA PRO A 13 -7.01 32.82 -14.49
C PRO A 13 -6.35 32.55 -15.85
N LYS A 14 -6.17 31.26 -16.13
CA LYS A 14 -5.70 30.80 -17.43
C LYS A 14 -6.74 31.08 -18.51
N LEU A 15 -6.31 31.48 -19.70
CA LEU A 15 -7.22 31.68 -20.83
C LEU A 15 -7.72 30.33 -21.35
N THR A 16 -8.99 30.27 -21.77
CA THR A 16 -9.57 29.10 -22.43
C THR A 16 -9.22 29.10 -23.91
N ILE A 17 -9.07 27.91 -24.49
CA ILE A 17 -8.89 27.74 -25.94
C ILE A 17 -10.30 27.63 -26.54
N PRO A 18 -10.69 28.53 -27.47
CA PRO A 18 -12.04 28.50 -28.05
C PRO A 18 -12.18 27.37 -29.07
N ALA A 19 -13.39 26.80 -29.16
CA ALA A 19 -13.72 25.85 -30.23
C ALA A 19 -13.61 26.53 -31.62
N PRO A 20 -13.15 25.82 -32.68
CA PRO A 20 -12.88 24.38 -32.73
C PRO A 20 -11.44 23.99 -32.31
N TYR A 21 -10.66 24.92 -31.76
CA TYR A 21 -9.25 24.66 -31.41
C TYR A 21 -9.11 23.85 -30.11
N SER A 22 -7.97 23.19 -29.97
CA SER A 22 -7.69 22.27 -28.86
C SER A 22 -6.24 22.35 -28.41
N ILE A 23 -5.99 22.08 -27.11
CA ILE A 23 -4.64 21.92 -26.56
C ILE A 23 -3.87 20.77 -27.20
N SER A 24 -4.57 19.78 -27.78
CA SER A 24 -3.97 18.65 -28.48
C SER A 24 -3.45 19.01 -29.88
N ASP A 25 -3.93 20.12 -30.48
CA ASP A 25 -3.45 20.63 -31.76
C ASP A 25 -3.32 22.16 -31.76
N MET A 26 -2.31 22.62 -31.04
CA MET A 26 -1.96 24.04 -30.96
C MET A 26 -1.48 24.62 -32.30
N ARG A 27 -1.10 23.78 -33.28
CA ARG A 27 -0.72 24.25 -34.63
C ARG A 27 -1.94 24.74 -35.39
N GLN A 28 -3.08 24.06 -35.24
CA GLN A 28 -4.34 24.51 -35.82
C GLN A 28 -4.79 25.83 -35.19
N TYR A 29 -4.63 25.98 -33.87
CA TYR A 29 -4.95 27.24 -33.18
C TYR A 29 -4.10 28.40 -33.70
N LEU A 30 -2.77 28.22 -33.78
CA LEU A 30 -1.86 29.23 -34.31
C LEU A 30 -2.19 29.66 -35.75
N LYS A 31 -2.56 28.70 -36.62
CA LYS A 31 -2.94 28.98 -38.01
C LYS A 31 -4.28 29.70 -38.13
N GLY A 32 -5.25 29.32 -37.29
CA GLY A 32 -6.63 29.82 -37.38
C GLY A 32 -6.86 31.14 -36.64
N ASP A 33 -6.30 31.29 -35.44
CA ASP A 33 -6.37 32.51 -34.63
C ASP A 33 -5.03 32.74 -33.92
N ARG A 34 -4.12 33.38 -34.66
CA ARG A 34 -2.79 33.71 -34.16
C ARG A 34 -2.83 34.62 -32.94
N ARG A 35 -3.75 35.58 -32.88
CA ARG A 35 -3.83 36.53 -31.76
C ARG A 35 -4.29 35.84 -30.49
N GLY A 36 -5.32 35.00 -30.58
CA GLY A 36 -5.78 34.18 -29.45
C GLY A 36 -4.70 33.22 -28.96
N PHE A 37 -3.99 32.57 -29.89
CA PHE A 37 -2.85 31.70 -29.57
C PHE A 37 -1.74 32.46 -28.82
N GLU A 38 -1.32 33.62 -29.33
CA GLU A 38 -0.26 34.43 -28.71
C GLU A 38 -0.70 34.93 -27.33
N ALA A 39 -1.94 35.39 -27.17
CA ALA A 39 -2.50 35.80 -25.88
C ALA A 39 -2.52 34.65 -24.86
N TYR A 40 -2.95 33.46 -25.28
CA TYR A 40 -2.92 32.25 -24.45
C TYR A 40 -1.49 31.89 -24.01
N ALA A 41 -0.55 31.87 -24.95
CA ALA A 41 0.85 31.54 -24.65
C ALA A 41 1.51 32.57 -23.71
N VAL A 42 1.24 33.86 -23.90
CA VAL A 42 1.70 34.94 -23.02
C VAL A 42 1.09 34.79 -21.62
N ARG A 43 -0.21 34.46 -21.51
CA ARG A 43 -0.85 34.22 -20.20
C ARG A 43 -0.21 33.05 -19.46
N ASP A 44 0.10 31.94 -20.14
CA ASP A 44 0.76 30.79 -19.51
C ASP A 44 2.16 31.16 -18.99
N ALA A 45 2.93 31.90 -19.77
CA ALA A 45 4.24 32.40 -19.37
C ALA A 45 4.13 33.40 -18.19
N GLU A 46 3.15 34.30 -18.22
CA GLU A 46 2.88 35.28 -17.17
C GLU A 46 2.54 34.60 -15.84
N ILE A 47 1.63 33.61 -15.85
CA ILE A 47 1.28 32.82 -14.67
C ILE A 47 2.53 32.13 -14.11
N ALA A 48 3.35 31.51 -14.96
CA ALA A 48 4.57 30.83 -14.53
C ALA A 48 5.57 31.78 -13.85
N VAL A 49 5.81 32.95 -14.44
CA VAL A 49 6.74 33.95 -13.89
C VAL A 49 6.20 34.55 -12.59
N ARG A 50 4.93 34.96 -12.54
CA ARG A 50 4.33 35.51 -11.32
C ARG A 50 4.31 34.49 -10.19
N TYR A 51 4.01 33.23 -10.50
CA TYR A 51 4.09 32.15 -9.52
C TYR A 51 5.52 32.01 -8.97
N ALA A 52 6.53 31.97 -9.85
CA ALA A 52 7.92 31.87 -9.42
C ALA A 52 8.38 33.06 -8.56
N LEU A 53 7.92 34.27 -8.87
CA LEU A 53 8.18 35.46 -8.05
C LEU A 53 7.52 35.36 -6.68
N GLN A 54 6.27 34.89 -6.60
CA GLN A 54 5.57 34.66 -5.33
C GLN A 54 6.30 33.61 -4.48
N VAL A 55 6.76 32.51 -5.09
CA VAL A 55 7.57 31.49 -4.40
C VAL A 55 8.88 32.07 -3.89
N LYS A 56 9.53 32.94 -4.68
CA LYS A 56 10.75 33.63 -4.25
C LYS A 56 10.47 34.53 -3.04
N SER A 57 9.40 35.34 -3.09
CA SER A 57 8.96 36.20 -1.98
C SER A 57 8.71 35.38 -0.71
N PHE A 58 7.94 34.31 -0.84
CA PHE A 58 7.65 33.38 0.25
C PHE A 58 8.92 32.77 0.86
N CYS A 59 9.88 32.36 0.03
CA CYS A 59 11.16 31.85 0.53
C CYS A 59 11.94 32.89 1.34
N THR A 60 12.03 34.12 0.85
CA THR A 60 12.80 35.19 1.50
C THR A 60 12.10 35.75 2.73
N GLU A 61 10.78 35.95 2.67
CA GLU A 61 10.00 36.67 3.68
C GLU A 61 9.42 35.73 4.74
N SER A 62 8.87 34.59 4.33
CA SER A 62 8.21 33.65 5.25
C SER A 62 9.18 32.59 5.78
N LEU A 63 10.02 32.01 4.92
CA LEU A 63 10.98 30.97 5.35
C LEU A 63 12.31 31.53 5.84
N LEU A 64 12.60 32.80 5.53
CA LEU A 64 13.88 33.46 5.78
C LEU A 64 15.05 32.71 5.12
N ILE A 65 14.86 32.29 3.86
CA ILE A 65 15.86 31.59 3.04
C ILE A 65 16.23 32.49 1.87
N GLU A 66 17.50 32.91 1.80
CA GLU A 66 17.99 33.83 0.76
C GLU A 66 17.98 33.21 -0.64
N ARG A 67 18.33 31.93 -0.75
CA ARG A 67 18.41 31.21 -2.02
C ARG A 67 17.26 30.22 -2.16
N VAL A 68 16.37 30.48 -3.11
CA VAL A 68 15.23 29.61 -3.42
C VAL A 68 15.72 28.19 -3.76
N PRO A 69 15.39 27.18 -2.94
CA PRO A 69 15.75 25.80 -3.23
C PRO A 69 14.98 25.26 -4.44
N THR A 70 15.53 24.24 -5.09
CA THR A 70 14.95 23.66 -6.33
C THR A 70 13.63 22.91 -6.11
N THR A 71 13.30 22.53 -4.87
CA THR A 71 12.10 21.77 -4.53
C THR A 71 11.53 22.21 -3.18
N ILE A 72 10.22 22.04 -2.98
CA ILE A 72 9.56 22.26 -1.67
C ILE A 72 10.19 21.40 -0.57
N GLY A 73 10.57 20.16 -0.88
CA GLY A 73 11.30 19.32 0.08
C GLY A 73 12.65 19.91 0.49
N ALA A 74 13.38 20.56 -0.41
CA ALA A 74 14.61 21.27 -0.04
C ALA A 74 14.33 22.53 0.78
N MET A 75 13.22 23.24 0.53
CA MET A 75 12.74 24.33 1.39
C MET A 75 12.47 23.86 2.81
N ALA A 76 11.77 22.72 2.96
CA ALA A 76 11.50 22.13 4.26
C ALA A 76 12.78 21.79 5.04
N VAL A 77 13.77 21.21 4.37
CA VAL A 77 15.07 20.88 4.97
C VAL A 77 15.82 22.14 5.40
N SER A 78 15.92 23.14 4.53
CA SER A 78 16.59 24.41 4.86
C SER A 78 15.92 25.12 6.03
N ARG A 79 14.58 25.18 6.05
CA ARG A 79 13.82 25.80 7.14
C ARG A 79 13.97 25.03 8.44
N PHE A 80 13.90 23.69 8.41
CA PHE A 80 14.11 22.84 9.58
C PHE A 80 15.50 23.07 10.20
N LEU A 81 16.57 22.96 9.41
CA LEU A 81 17.94 23.16 9.89
C LEU A 81 18.16 24.57 10.46
N LYS A 82 17.53 25.59 9.87
CA LYS A 82 17.55 26.96 10.40
C LYS A 82 16.81 27.05 11.73
N THR A 83 15.64 26.42 11.85
CA THR A 83 14.83 26.41 13.06
C THR A 83 15.56 25.74 14.24
N ILE A 84 16.23 24.61 14.00
CA ILE A 84 17.05 23.93 15.02
C ILE A 84 18.18 24.84 15.54
N LYS A 85 18.85 25.57 14.64
CA LYS A 85 19.90 26.53 15.02
C LYS A 85 19.34 27.70 15.81
N GLU A 86 18.19 28.25 15.39
CA GLU A 86 17.49 29.34 16.06
C GLU A 86 17.01 28.94 17.47
N SER A 87 16.68 27.66 17.69
CA SER A 87 16.35 27.11 19.01
C SER A 87 17.57 26.77 19.87
N GLY A 88 18.78 27.17 19.48
CA GLY A 88 20.02 26.94 20.24
C GLY A 88 20.51 25.48 20.21
N GLN A 89 19.94 24.63 19.35
CA GLN A 89 20.33 23.23 19.21
C GLN A 89 21.30 23.05 18.03
N SER A 90 22.17 22.03 18.10
CA SER A 90 23.04 21.66 16.98
C SER A 90 22.32 20.66 16.07
N PRO A 91 22.17 20.96 14.77
CA PRO A 91 21.67 19.98 13.81
C PRO A 91 22.52 18.72 13.74
N GLU A 92 23.84 18.83 13.89
CA GLU A 92 24.76 17.71 13.90
C GLU A 92 24.46 16.75 15.07
N VAL A 93 24.23 17.28 16.27
CA VAL A 93 23.85 16.50 17.46
C VAL A 93 22.46 15.89 17.32
N CYS A 94 21.48 16.67 16.86
CA CYS A 94 20.11 16.18 16.61
C CYS A 94 20.11 15.00 15.63
N MET A 95 20.79 15.17 14.50
CA MET A 95 20.80 14.19 13.43
C MET A 95 21.81 13.06 13.67
N GLY A 96 22.71 13.15 14.66
CA GLY A 96 23.79 12.18 14.84
C GLY A 96 24.74 12.17 13.64
N THR A 97 25.18 13.35 13.21
CA THR A 97 26.03 13.52 12.02
C THR A 97 27.28 14.33 12.35
N ARG A 98 28.29 14.25 11.48
CA ARG A 98 29.50 15.07 11.49
C ARG A 98 29.79 15.60 10.10
N THR A 99 30.45 16.76 10.03
CA THR A 99 30.93 17.31 8.76
C THR A 99 32.37 16.85 8.54
N GLU A 100 32.61 16.05 7.50
CA GLU A 100 33.97 15.76 7.01
C GLU A 100 34.35 16.74 5.91
N SER A 101 35.57 17.27 5.98
CA SER A 101 36.15 18.13 4.94
C SER A 101 37.29 17.37 4.26
N ARG A 102 37.19 17.20 2.94
CA ARG A 102 38.24 16.58 2.12
C ARG A 102 38.72 17.56 1.05
N GLN A 103 40.03 17.65 0.86
CA GLN A 103 40.58 18.41 -0.27
C GLN A 103 40.55 17.53 -1.52
N ARG A 104 39.95 18.02 -2.60
CA ARG A 104 39.97 17.37 -3.91
C ARG A 104 40.64 18.30 -4.91
N TRP A 105 41.64 17.79 -5.61
CA TRP A 105 42.23 18.51 -6.73
C TRP A 105 41.17 18.74 -7.82
N ASN A 106 41.00 19.99 -8.23
CA ASN A 106 40.17 20.36 -9.38
C ASN A 106 41.09 20.66 -10.57
N PRO A 107 41.13 19.79 -11.60
CA PRO A 107 41.96 19.99 -12.78
C PRO A 107 41.65 21.29 -13.52
N ASP A 108 40.37 21.69 -13.55
CA ASP A 108 39.89 22.84 -14.32
C ASP A 108 40.37 24.17 -13.73
N THR A 109 40.46 24.24 -12.40
CA THR A 109 40.91 25.43 -11.68
C THR A 109 42.34 25.32 -11.16
N GLN A 110 43.07 24.23 -11.50
CA GLN A 110 44.45 23.95 -11.06
C GLN A 110 44.67 24.19 -9.55
N GLY A 111 43.73 23.72 -8.73
CA GLY A 111 43.76 24.00 -7.30
C GLY A 111 42.98 23.00 -6.46
N PHE A 112 43.31 22.93 -5.17
CA PHE A 112 42.56 22.13 -4.22
C PHE A 112 41.23 22.82 -3.88
N ARG A 113 40.13 22.08 -4.06
CA ARG A 113 38.81 22.47 -3.61
C ARG A 113 38.45 21.67 -2.37
N THR A 114 38.11 22.37 -1.30
CA THR A 114 37.54 21.74 -0.11
C THR A 114 36.11 21.30 -0.39
N LEU A 115 35.87 20.00 -0.31
CA LEU A 115 34.55 19.39 -0.36
C LEU A 115 34.14 19.05 1.07
N LYS A 116 33.00 19.60 1.50
CA LYS A 116 32.36 19.23 2.77
C LYS A 116 31.28 18.19 2.49
N SER A 117 31.29 17.10 3.24
CA SER A 117 30.22 16.09 3.21
C SER A 117 29.72 15.83 4.62
N THR A 118 28.41 15.81 4.80
CA THR A 118 27.76 15.32 6.02
C THR A 118 27.83 13.80 6.03
N GLN A 119 28.35 13.22 7.11
CA GLN A 119 28.42 11.78 7.35
C GLN A 119 27.73 11.46 8.67
N SER A 120 27.19 10.25 8.82
CA SER A 120 26.72 9.76 10.13
C SER A 120 27.90 9.66 11.11
N ILE A 121 27.64 9.84 12.41
CA ILE A 121 28.64 9.49 13.43
C ILE A 121 28.79 7.96 13.51
N PRO A 122 29.98 7.43 13.86
CA PRO A 122 30.22 5.98 13.86
C PRO A 122 29.23 5.19 14.73
N ALA A 123 28.86 5.72 15.89
CA ALA A 123 27.92 5.06 16.81
C ALA A 123 26.53 4.86 16.19
N ARG A 124 26.07 5.82 15.37
CA ARG A 124 24.85 5.72 14.57
C ARG A 124 25.05 4.76 13.37
N GLU A 125 26.12 4.96 12.62
CA GLU A 125 26.42 4.23 11.37
C GLU A 125 26.41 2.70 11.57
N LEU A 126 26.97 2.23 12.69
CA LEU A 126 27.04 0.80 13.04
C LEU A 126 25.67 0.10 13.03
N TYR A 127 24.59 0.83 13.30
CA TYR A 127 23.26 0.28 13.52
C TYR A 127 22.19 0.73 12.51
N GLU A 128 22.53 1.57 11.54
CA GLU A 128 21.53 2.12 10.59
C GLU A 128 20.77 1.03 9.83
N THR A 129 21.42 -0.09 9.50
CA THR A 129 20.80 -1.21 8.77
C THR A 129 19.57 -1.77 9.49
N PHE A 130 19.56 -1.83 10.83
CA PHE A 130 18.38 -2.28 11.59
C PHE A 130 17.16 -1.42 11.30
N ALA A 131 17.34 -0.10 11.34
CA ALA A 131 16.27 0.85 11.09
C ALA A 131 15.88 0.93 9.61
N ILE A 132 16.83 0.80 8.69
CA ILE A 132 16.53 0.71 7.25
C ILE A 132 15.65 -0.52 6.96
N ASN A 133 15.93 -1.65 7.59
CA ASN A 133 15.13 -2.87 7.44
C ASN A 133 13.73 -2.71 8.05
N CYS A 134 13.62 -2.06 9.22
CA CYS A 134 12.34 -1.72 9.86
C CYS A 134 11.60 -0.54 9.19
N TYR A 135 12.22 0.15 8.24
CA TYR A 135 11.60 1.26 7.52
C TYR A 135 10.71 0.74 6.40
N HIS A 136 9.44 0.54 6.75
CA HIS A 136 8.35 0.18 5.84
C HIS A 136 7.49 1.40 5.46
N GLY A 137 6.76 1.31 4.34
CA GLY A 137 5.75 2.32 3.99
C GLY A 137 4.52 2.29 4.92
N GLY A 138 3.49 3.08 4.62
CA GLY A 138 2.22 3.04 5.38
C GLY A 138 1.51 1.68 5.30
N ARG A 139 0.59 1.40 6.24
CA ARG A 139 -0.26 0.21 6.22
C ARG A 139 -1.27 0.33 5.08
N ASN A 140 -1.35 -0.67 4.19
CA ASN A 140 -2.19 -0.58 2.99
C ASN A 140 -2.82 -1.95 2.69
N GLU A 141 -4.10 -2.10 3.03
CA GLU A 141 -4.86 -3.34 2.87
C GLU A 141 -6.33 -3.03 2.49
N CYS A 142 -6.95 -3.97 1.78
CA CYS A 142 -8.39 -4.03 1.55
C CYS A 142 -8.93 -5.25 2.30
N PHE A 143 -9.95 -5.06 3.12
CA PHE A 143 -10.49 -6.11 4.00
C PHE A 143 -11.76 -6.74 3.44
N MET A 144 -12.33 -6.17 2.39
CA MET A 144 -13.48 -6.70 1.68
C MET A 144 -13.36 -6.46 0.17
N MET A 145 -14.13 -7.22 -0.60
CA MET A 145 -14.20 -7.10 -2.06
C MET A 145 -15.67 -7.02 -2.49
N GLY A 146 -15.97 -6.17 -3.47
CA GLY A 146 -17.32 -6.00 -4.02
C GLY A 146 -18.05 -4.77 -3.51
N ILE A 147 -19.37 -4.75 -3.72
CA ILE A 147 -20.26 -3.68 -3.26
C ILE A 147 -20.60 -3.96 -1.79
N THR A 148 -20.28 -3.02 -0.90
CA THR A 148 -20.57 -3.17 0.54
C THR A 148 -22.08 -3.21 0.79
N PRO A 149 -22.55 -3.77 1.90
CA PRO A 149 -23.92 -3.54 2.34
C PRO A 149 -24.21 -2.04 2.50
N GLU A 150 -25.48 -1.66 2.35
CA GLU A 150 -25.91 -0.30 2.64
C GLU A 150 -25.83 -0.03 4.14
N SER A 151 -25.06 0.98 4.54
CA SER A 151 -24.82 1.37 5.93
C SER A 151 -24.38 2.84 5.97
N GLN A 152 -23.96 3.36 7.12
CA GLN A 152 -23.22 4.62 7.17
C GLN A 152 -21.73 4.30 7.29
N TRP A 153 -20.97 4.64 6.24
CA TRP A 153 -19.53 4.41 6.18
C TRP A 153 -18.77 5.71 6.40
N TYR A 154 -17.74 5.66 7.22
CA TYR A 154 -16.91 6.78 7.64
C TYR A 154 -15.45 6.54 7.25
N ASP A 155 -14.84 7.51 6.57
CA ASP A 155 -13.41 7.51 6.26
C ASP A 155 -12.69 8.41 7.26
N TYR A 156 -11.94 7.83 8.20
CA TYR A 156 -11.18 8.58 9.19
C TYR A 156 -9.70 8.59 8.87
N ASP A 157 -9.07 9.77 8.93
CA ASP A 157 -7.62 9.95 8.85
C ASP A 157 -7.08 10.45 10.20
N LEU A 158 -5.86 10.05 10.56
CA LEU A 158 -5.14 10.66 11.66
C LEU A 158 -4.77 12.13 11.35
N ALA A 159 -4.99 13.01 12.32
CA ALA A 159 -4.72 14.44 12.18
C ALA A 159 -3.22 14.73 12.02
N GLY A 160 -2.80 15.05 10.80
CA GLY A 160 -1.41 15.39 10.49
C GLY A 160 -0.42 14.27 10.80
N ALA A 161 -0.82 13.01 10.55
CA ALA A 161 -0.15 11.78 10.99
C ALA A 161 1.38 11.84 11.07
N TYR A 162 2.06 12.16 9.96
CA TYR A 162 3.52 12.21 9.95
C TYR A 162 4.11 13.41 10.69
N THR A 163 3.48 14.59 10.63
CA THR A 163 3.93 15.75 11.41
C THR A 163 3.73 15.55 12.91
N THR A 164 2.64 14.89 13.30
CA THR A 164 2.39 14.48 14.69
C THR A 164 3.34 13.37 15.11
N GLY A 165 3.61 12.39 14.25
CA GLY A 165 4.60 11.34 14.50
C GLY A 165 6.03 11.87 14.66
N LEU A 166 6.41 12.96 13.97
CA LEU A 166 7.70 13.64 14.20
C LEU A 166 7.82 14.17 15.65
N LEU A 167 6.71 14.58 16.26
CA LEU A 167 6.71 15.02 17.66
C LEU A 167 6.95 13.87 18.65
N ASP A 168 6.82 12.62 18.24
CA ASP A 168 7.15 11.46 19.09
C ASP A 168 8.66 11.23 19.21
N ILE A 169 9.48 11.93 18.41
CA ILE A 169 10.94 11.80 18.42
C ILE A 169 11.54 12.77 19.45
N LEU A 170 12.12 12.22 20.51
CA LEU A 170 12.97 12.94 21.45
C LEU A 170 14.43 12.92 20.98
N GLN A 171 15.31 13.65 21.66
CA GLN A 171 16.74 13.63 21.34
C GLN A 171 17.33 12.24 21.63
N PRO A 172 17.86 11.51 20.63
CA PRO A 172 18.46 10.19 20.87
C PRO A 172 19.83 10.31 21.51
N ASP A 173 20.18 9.31 22.31
CA ASP A 173 21.51 9.11 22.86
C ASP A 173 22.30 8.08 22.03
N TYR A 174 22.85 8.54 20.91
CA TYR A 174 23.54 7.68 19.95
C TYR A 174 24.78 6.97 20.52
N ASP A 175 25.36 7.46 21.62
CA ASP A 175 26.56 6.88 22.22
C ASP A 175 26.23 5.69 23.13
N ASN A 176 24.96 5.51 23.52
CA ASN A 176 24.50 4.47 24.45
C ASN A 176 23.48 3.51 23.81
N ILE A 177 23.57 3.29 22.50
CA ILE A 177 22.78 2.28 21.80
C ILE A 177 23.15 0.89 22.34
N TYR A 178 22.15 0.09 22.72
CA TYR A 178 22.38 -1.26 23.24
C TYR A 178 21.48 -2.29 22.56
N GLN A 179 21.89 -3.56 22.62
CA GLN A 179 21.11 -4.66 22.08
C GLN A 179 20.18 -5.23 23.15
N SER A 180 18.96 -5.62 22.74
CA SER A 180 18.02 -6.29 23.62
C SER A 180 17.25 -7.37 22.85
N GLN A 181 17.01 -8.48 23.54
CA GLN A 181 16.16 -9.58 23.08
C GLN A 181 14.88 -9.71 23.92
N ASN A 182 14.69 -8.83 24.90
CA ASN A 182 13.52 -8.81 25.78
C ASN A 182 12.40 -7.99 25.12
N PRO A 183 11.27 -8.59 24.71
CA PRO A 183 10.17 -7.85 24.07
C PRO A 183 9.62 -6.69 24.91
N GLU A 184 9.60 -6.83 26.24
CA GLU A 184 9.05 -5.82 27.14
C GLU A 184 9.84 -4.51 27.15
N GLU A 185 11.13 -4.54 26.78
CA GLU A 185 11.94 -3.32 26.67
C GLU A 185 11.57 -2.47 25.44
N PHE A 186 10.82 -3.04 24.49
CA PHE A 186 10.29 -2.34 23.31
C PHE A 186 8.92 -1.71 23.57
N CYS A 187 8.34 -1.93 24.75
CA CYS A 187 7.09 -1.30 25.17
C CYS A 187 7.31 0.14 25.66
N GLY A 188 6.23 0.93 25.70
CA GLY A 188 6.29 2.32 26.18
C GLY A 188 6.84 3.30 25.14
N HIS A 189 7.46 4.39 25.59
CA HIS A 189 8.06 5.40 24.71
C HIS A 189 9.52 5.04 24.48
N THR A 190 9.75 4.08 23.58
CA THR A 190 11.09 3.55 23.26
C THR A 190 11.35 3.71 21.77
N MET A 191 12.57 4.14 21.40
CA MET A 191 13.07 4.04 20.03
C MET A 191 13.82 2.72 19.87
N GLY A 192 13.13 1.69 19.39
CA GLY A 192 13.69 0.36 19.21
C GLY A 192 13.38 -0.23 17.83
N PHE A 193 14.27 -1.10 17.37
CA PHE A 193 14.19 -1.77 16.07
C PHE A 193 14.64 -3.21 16.21
N ALA A 194 13.83 -4.16 15.75
CA ALA A 194 14.13 -5.58 15.92
C ALA A 194 13.68 -6.45 14.75
N LEU A 195 14.40 -7.56 14.55
CA LEU A 195 13.92 -8.73 13.82
C LEU A 195 13.20 -9.65 14.81
N VAL A 196 11.90 -9.86 14.58
CA VAL A 196 11.03 -10.64 15.45
C VAL A 196 10.44 -11.83 14.70
N SER A 197 10.38 -12.98 15.37
CA SER A 197 9.49 -14.08 14.99
C SER A 197 8.24 -13.98 15.84
N PHE A 198 7.06 -14.12 15.23
CA PHE A 198 5.79 -13.85 15.89
C PHE A 198 4.69 -14.85 15.52
N ARG A 199 3.73 -14.99 16.43
CA ARG A 199 2.47 -15.70 16.24
C ARG A 199 1.35 -14.99 17.00
N PHE A 200 0.42 -14.42 16.25
CA PHE A 200 -0.82 -13.86 16.79
C PHE A 200 -1.83 -14.97 17.12
N PRO A 201 -2.72 -14.76 18.11
CA PRO A 201 -3.93 -15.56 18.26
C PRO A 201 -4.82 -15.47 17.02
N ASP A 202 -5.52 -16.56 16.68
CA ASP A 202 -6.41 -16.62 15.50
C ASP A 202 -7.62 -15.66 15.61
N THR A 203 -7.88 -15.12 16.80
CA THR A 203 -8.91 -14.11 17.07
C THR A 203 -8.53 -12.70 16.60
N VAL A 204 -7.24 -12.44 16.31
CA VAL A 204 -6.76 -11.12 15.89
C VAL A 204 -7.21 -10.83 14.45
N ARG A 205 -8.11 -9.85 14.30
CA ARG A 205 -8.68 -9.46 12.99
C ARG A 205 -7.66 -8.75 12.11
N TYR A 206 -6.85 -7.88 12.71
CA TYR A 206 -5.93 -6.98 12.02
C TYR A 206 -4.51 -7.06 12.61
N PRO A 207 -3.74 -8.14 12.32
CA PRO A 207 -2.34 -8.24 12.73
C PRO A 207 -1.55 -6.99 12.34
N CYS A 208 -0.58 -6.58 13.17
CA CYS A 208 0.11 -5.31 13.00
C CYS A 208 1.54 -5.41 12.46
N LEU A 209 2.14 -6.62 12.44
CA LEU A 209 3.54 -6.79 12.04
C LEU A 209 3.68 -6.91 10.50
N PRO A 210 4.47 -6.03 9.85
CA PRO A 210 4.57 -5.98 8.40
C PRO A 210 5.58 -6.98 7.83
N VAL A 211 5.11 -7.95 7.04
CA VAL A 211 5.96 -8.82 6.23
C VAL A 211 6.12 -8.25 4.83
N ARG A 212 7.34 -7.84 4.48
CA ARG A 212 7.68 -7.29 3.16
C ARG A 212 7.88 -8.40 2.14
N THR A 213 7.29 -8.23 0.96
CA THR A 213 7.51 -9.08 -0.21
C THR A 213 8.13 -8.26 -1.34
N ASP A 214 8.89 -8.93 -2.22
CA ASP A 214 9.58 -8.25 -3.32
C ASP A 214 8.61 -7.65 -4.36
N GLN A 215 7.50 -8.35 -4.63
CA GLN A 215 6.58 -8.01 -5.72
C GLN A 215 5.25 -7.40 -5.26
N TYR A 216 4.73 -7.81 -4.09
CA TYR A 216 3.34 -7.53 -3.70
C TYR A 216 3.23 -6.55 -2.52
N GLY A 217 4.35 -5.95 -2.11
CA GLY A 217 4.42 -4.99 -1.01
C GLY A 217 4.28 -5.64 0.36
N LEU A 218 3.64 -4.94 1.30
CA LEU A 218 3.48 -5.39 2.68
C LEU A 218 2.23 -6.25 2.88
N PHE A 219 2.38 -7.31 3.67
CA PHE A 219 1.35 -8.21 4.20
C PHE A 219 1.39 -8.18 5.73
N PHE A 220 0.27 -8.58 6.35
CA PHE A 220 0.13 -8.65 7.81
C PHE A 220 -0.46 -10.01 8.21
N PRO A 221 0.33 -11.11 8.12
CA PRO A 221 -0.12 -12.46 8.45
C PRO A 221 -0.21 -12.66 9.97
N LEU A 222 -0.77 -13.81 10.40
CA LEU A 222 -0.82 -14.23 11.80
C LEU A 222 0.53 -14.75 12.30
N THR A 223 1.34 -15.35 11.44
CA THR A 223 2.66 -15.88 11.80
C THR A 223 3.72 -15.51 10.77
N GLY A 224 4.96 -15.37 11.23
CA GLY A 224 6.11 -15.14 10.37
C GLY A 224 7.26 -14.44 11.06
N GLU A 225 8.13 -13.84 10.25
CA GLU A 225 9.25 -13.01 10.70
C GLU A 225 9.09 -11.59 10.16
N SER A 226 9.36 -10.59 10.99
CA SER A 226 9.20 -9.17 10.65
C SER A 226 10.37 -8.36 11.18
N TRP A 227 10.85 -7.41 10.37
CA TRP A 227 11.57 -6.25 10.90
C TRP A 227 10.53 -5.27 11.43
N ALA A 228 10.59 -4.92 12.71
CA ALA A 228 9.54 -4.16 13.37
C ALA A 228 10.13 -3.08 14.27
N THR A 229 9.39 -1.98 14.38
CA THR A 229 9.70 -0.89 15.31
C THR A 229 9.09 -1.17 16.69
N ALA A 230 9.63 -0.54 17.73
CA ALA A 230 9.11 -0.63 19.09
C ALA A 230 7.58 -0.40 19.21
N PRO A 231 6.98 0.63 18.58
CA PRO A 231 5.51 0.78 18.58
C PRO A 231 4.73 -0.41 18.01
N GLU A 232 5.25 -1.04 16.94
CA GLU A 232 4.60 -2.20 16.32
C GLU A 232 4.74 -3.46 17.20
N ILE A 233 5.89 -3.61 17.87
CA ILE A 233 6.13 -4.69 18.84
C ILE A 233 5.20 -4.53 20.06
N ALA A 234 5.09 -3.31 20.60
CA ALA A 234 4.22 -3.01 21.72
C ALA A 234 2.74 -3.33 21.41
N LEU A 235 2.26 -2.95 20.21
CA LEU A 235 0.92 -3.32 19.75
C LEU A 235 0.79 -4.83 19.57
N ALA A 236 1.78 -5.50 19.01
CA ALA A 236 1.71 -6.95 18.81
C ALA A 236 1.58 -7.70 20.16
N LEU A 237 2.34 -7.28 21.18
CA LEU A 237 2.23 -7.80 22.54
C LEU A 237 0.86 -7.53 23.14
N SER A 238 0.31 -6.31 22.98
CA SER A 238 -1.03 -5.99 23.51
C SER A 238 -2.16 -6.76 22.82
N LEU A 239 -1.95 -7.22 21.58
CA LEU A 239 -2.85 -8.12 20.85
C LEU A 239 -2.66 -9.60 21.23
N GLY A 240 -1.77 -9.90 22.19
CA GLY A 240 -1.51 -11.25 22.68
C GLY A 240 -0.60 -12.08 21.78
N ALA A 241 0.22 -11.45 20.93
CA ALA A 241 1.17 -12.18 20.10
C ALA A 241 2.26 -12.85 20.95
N GLU A 242 2.49 -14.13 20.71
CA GLU A 242 3.72 -14.81 21.12
C GLU A 242 4.84 -14.30 20.22
N MET A 243 5.95 -13.80 20.78
CA MET A 243 7.06 -13.33 19.97
C MET A 243 8.42 -13.56 20.60
N THR A 244 9.41 -13.72 19.74
CA THR A 244 10.83 -13.82 20.09
C THR A 244 11.60 -12.78 19.31
N ILE A 245 12.35 -11.93 20.01
CA ILE A 245 13.29 -11.00 19.38
C ILE A 245 14.59 -11.75 19.09
N GLN A 246 14.90 -11.94 17.81
CA GLN A 246 16.15 -12.58 17.39
C GLN A 246 17.31 -11.60 17.55
N HIS A 247 17.14 -10.39 17.02
CA HIS A 247 18.10 -9.30 17.11
C HIS A 247 17.34 -7.99 17.28
N GLY A 248 17.62 -7.25 18.34
CA GLY A 248 16.99 -5.97 18.61
C GLY A 248 18.01 -4.94 19.11
N ILE A 249 17.78 -3.68 18.75
CA ILE A 249 18.51 -2.54 19.28
C ILE A 249 17.55 -1.53 19.88
N ILE A 250 17.99 -0.87 20.94
CA ILE A 250 17.31 0.25 21.57
C ILE A 250 18.25 1.44 21.56
N ILE A 251 17.72 2.58 21.11
CA ILE A 251 18.38 3.87 21.17
C ILE A 251 17.71 4.63 22.32
N PRO A 252 18.39 4.80 23.47
CA PRO A 252 17.81 5.55 24.58
C PRO A 252 17.50 6.98 24.16
N TRP A 253 16.44 7.56 24.74
CA TRP A 253 16.26 9.00 24.73
C TRP A 253 17.23 9.64 25.72
N ARG A 254 17.85 10.76 25.36
CA ARG A 254 18.68 11.52 26.31
C ARG A 254 17.82 11.99 27.47
N GLN A 255 18.32 11.75 28.68
CA GLN A 255 17.76 12.32 29.90
C GLN A 255 18.53 13.61 30.24
N TYR A 256 17.82 14.72 30.39
CA TYR A 256 18.42 15.95 30.93
C TYR A 256 18.34 15.87 32.46
N LYS A 257 19.49 15.75 33.13
CA LYS A 257 19.55 15.95 34.58
C LYS A 257 19.39 17.44 34.87
N SER A 258 18.43 17.81 35.71
CA SER A 258 18.40 19.15 36.31
C SER A 258 19.67 19.36 37.13
N ASN A 259 20.20 20.59 37.13
CA ASN A 259 21.34 20.97 37.99
C ASN A 259 20.99 20.92 39.49
N ASP A 260 19.74 20.66 39.84
CA ASP A 260 19.26 20.45 41.20
C ASP A 260 18.86 18.97 41.35
N SER A 261 19.55 18.25 42.25
CA SER A 261 19.34 16.82 42.54
C SER A 261 17.97 16.48 43.13
N SER A 262 17.14 17.51 43.40
CA SER A 262 15.79 17.39 43.97
C SER A 262 14.65 17.60 42.98
N SER A 263 14.93 18.05 41.75
CA SER A 263 13.91 18.25 40.71
C SER A 263 13.78 17.00 39.83
N PRO A 264 12.56 16.58 39.46
CA PRO A 264 12.38 15.51 38.47
C PRO A 264 13.05 15.93 37.16
N ALA A 265 13.71 14.99 36.48
CA ALA A 265 14.30 15.22 35.16
C ALA A 265 13.23 15.83 34.24
N GLU A 266 13.51 16.99 33.62
CA GLU A 266 12.59 17.58 32.67
C GLU A 266 12.39 16.60 31.50
N PRO A 267 11.15 16.32 31.08
CA PRO A 267 10.90 15.44 29.95
C PRO A 267 11.59 16.04 28.72
N ALA A 268 12.45 15.26 28.07
CA ALA A 268 13.07 15.69 26.83
C ALA A 268 11.97 16.07 25.84
N CYS A 269 12.03 17.31 25.34
CA CYS A 269 11.10 17.79 24.34
C CYS A 269 11.44 17.20 22.97
N SER A 270 10.47 17.12 22.07
CA SER A 270 10.73 16.66 20.71
C SER A 270 11.71 17.57 19.98
N VAL A 271 12.67 16.97 19.27
CA VAL A 271 13.60 17.72 18.41
C VAL A 271 12.89 18.41 17.24
N PHE A 272 11.67 17.96 16.90
CA PHE A 272 10.87 18.56 15.82
C PHE A 272 9.85 19.59 16.33
N LEU A 273 9.66 19.75 17.64
CA LEU A 273 8.63 20.64 18.19
C LEU A 273 8.73 22.08 17.64
N PRO A 274 9.90 22.75 17.67
CA PRO A 274 10.00 24.13 17.19
C PRO A 274 9.60 24.27 15.71
N PHE A 275 9.97 23.30 14.89
CA PHE A 275 9.62 23.29 13.47
C PHE A 275 8.12 23.07 13.24
N VAL A 276 7.51 22.10 13.93
CA VAL A 276 6.09 21.80 13.79
C VAL A 276 5.22 22.97 14.29
N GLN A 277 5.58 23.58 15.42
CA GLN A 277 4.91 24.79 15.92
C GLN A 277 4.98 25.91 14.88
N GLN A 278 6.16 26.17 14.32
CA GLN A 278 6.31 27.19 13.30
C GLN A 278 5.47 26.91 12.04
N VAL A 279 5.47 25.68 11.54
CA VAL A 279 4.64 25.30 10.38
C VAL A 279 3.16 25.58 10.67
N ARG A 280 2.68 25.23 11.87
CA ARG A 280 1.28 25.43 12.26
C ARG A 280 0.92 26.89 12.44
N GLU A 281 1.72 27.64 13.19
CA GLU A 281 1.50 29.07 13.42
C GLU A 281 1.40 29.84 12.10
N ASN A 282 2.30 29.56 11.16
CA ASN A 282 2.25 30.24 9.87
C ASN A 282 1.08 29.77 9.01
N ARG A 283 0.77 28.47 9.03
CA ARG A 283 -0.41 27.95 8.33
C ARG A 283 -1.71 28.61 8.81
N ASN A 284 -1.85 28.83 10.12
CA ASN A 284 -3.03 29.44 10.74
C ASN A 284 -3.13 30.96 10.51
N ARG A 285 -2.02 31.63 10.15
CA ARG A 285 -2.02 33.07 9.79
C ARG A 285 -2.53 33.34 8.38
N HIS A 286 -2.71 32.31 7.57
CA HIS A 286 -3.13 32.44 6.17
C HIS A 286 -4.53 31.84 5.96
N ASP A 287 -5.27 32.42 5.03
CA ASP A 287 -6.61 31.93 4.68
C ASP A 287 -6.53 30.51 4.13
N LYS A 288 -7.50 29.67 4.54
CA LYS A 288 -7.57 28.28 4.09
C LYS A 288 -7.67 28.22 2.57
N GLY A 289 -6.76 27.48 1.92
CA GLY A 289 -6.71 27.35 0.46
C GLY A 289 -5.87 28.39 -0.26
N SER A 290 -5.34 29.41 0.45
CA SER A 290 -4.32 30.33 -0.08
C SER A 290 -3.05 29.59 -0.47
N LEU A 291 -2.23 30.23 -1.31
CA LEU A 291 -0.97 29.65 -1.78
C LEU A 291 -0.01 29.40 -0.60
N GLU A 292 0.08 30.35 0.33
CA GLU A 292 0.95 30.30 1.50
C GLU A 292 0.52 29.20 2.49
N GLU A 293 -0.78 29.04 2.76
CA GLU A 293 -1.32 27.95 3.58
C GLU A 293 -0.95 26.58 2.98
N LYS A 294 -1.14 26.43 1.67
CA LYS A 294 -0.76 25.22 0.93
C LYS A 294 0.76 24.96 1.02
N PHE A 295 1.60 26.00 0.88
CA PHE A 295 3.05 25.84 0.99
C PHE A 295 3.50 25.39 2.37
N TRP A 296 3.01 26.02 3.44
CA TRP A 296 3.36 25.61 4.81
C TRP A 296 2.92 24.18 5.11
N LYS A 297 1.73 23.79 4.67
CA LYS A 297 1.25 22.41 4.77
C LYS A 297 2.17 21.43 4.05
N GLU A 298 2.55 21.71 2.81
CA GLU A 298 3.44 20.84 2.03
C GLU A 298 4.87 20.81 2.60
N ILE A 299 5.36 21.91 3.17
CA ILE A 299 6.66 21.97 3.86
C ILE A 299 6.69 21.03 5.07
N GLY A 300 5.63 21.06 5.90
CA GLY A 300 5.51 20.15 7.05
C GLY A 300 5.54 18.68 6.61
N ASN A 301 4.74 18.33 5.62
CA ASN A 301 4.64 16.96 5.10
C ASN A 301 5.93 16.49 4.40
N SER A 302 6.63 17.40 3.70
CA SER A 302 7.82 17.06 2.91
C SER A 302 9.05 16.76 3.76
N LEU A 303 9.15 17.33 4.98
CA LEU A 303 10.30 17.10 5.85
C LEU A 303 10.48 15.62 6.18
N TYR A 304 9.40 14.94 6.57
CA TYR A 304 9.43 13.50 6.84
C TYR A 304 9.95 12.70 5.63
N GLY A 305 9.47 13.01 4.42
CA GLY A 305 9.95 12.35 3.20
C GLY A 305 11.44 12.53 2.94
N LYS A 306 12.03 13.64 3.42
CA LYS A 306 13.47 13.91 3.34
C LYS A 306 14.29 13.15 4.38
N LEU A 307 13.73 12.78 5.52
CA LEU A 307 14.38 11.88 6.49
C LEU A 307 14.60 10.48 5.89
N ALA A 308 13.68 10.04 5.03
CA ALA A 308 13.73 8.74 4.39
C ALA A 308 14.44 8.70 3.02
N GLN A 309 14.94 9.84 2.54
CA GLN A 309 15.54 9.92 1.21
C GLN A 309 16.85 9.12 1.17
N GLY A 310 16.97 8.22 0.20
CA GLY A 310 18.18 7.42 -0.01
C GLY A 310 18.33 6.19 0.89
N LEU A 311 17.35 5.87 1.75
CA LEU A 311 17.40 4.68 2.61
C LEU A 311 17.26 3.36 1.85
N HIS A 312 16.40 3.34 0.83
CA HIS A 312 16.28 2.21 -0.09
C HIS A 312 16.89 2.59 -1.44
N ALA A 313 17.51 1.63 -2.13
CA ALA A 313 18.16 1.81 -3.43
C ALA A 313 17.14 2.19 -4.52
N LYS A 314 16.72 3.45 -4.55
CA LYS A 314 15.98 4.05 -5.66
C LYS A 314 16.98 4.77 -6.55
N THR A 315 16.92 4.48 -7.84
CA THR A 315 17.72 5.18 -8.85
C THR A 315 16.88 6.28 -9.50
N ALA A 316 17.54 7.36 -9.90
CA ALA A 316 16.99 8.43 -10.70
C ALA A 316 17.87 8.66 -11.92
N PHE A 317 17.28 9.09 -13.03
CA PHE A 317 18.04 9.38 -14.24
C PHE A 317 18.84 10.67 -14.06
N ASP A 318 20.16 10.57 -14.14
CA ASP A 318 21.10 11.69 -14.08
C ASP A 318 21.32 12.24 -15.50
N THR A 319 20.75 13.41 -15.79
CA THR A 319 20.85 14.04 -17.11
C THR A 319 22.25 14.53 -17.45
N ALA A 320 23.12 14.75 -16.46
CA ALA A 320 24.50 15.14 -16.71
C ALA A 320 25.36 13.94 -17.15
N ARG A 321 25.01 12.73 -16.70
CA ARG A 321 25.75 11.49 -17.02
C ARG A 321 25.05 10.59 -18.04
N GLY A 322 23.77 10.82 -18.32
CA GLY A 322 22.96 9.94 -19.18
C GLY A 322 22.69 8.56 -18.56
N LEU A 323 22.86 8.39 -17.25
CA LEU A 323 22.78 7.10 -16.55
C LEU A 323 21.84 7.17 -15.34
N ASN A 324 21.21 6.05 -15.00
CA ASN A 324 20.50 5.91 -13.74
C ASN A 324 21.51 5.84 -12.59
N SER A 325 21.47 6.81 -11.67
CA SER A 325 22.31 6.87 -10.49
C SER A 325 21.47 6.69 -9.22
N PRO A 326 22.00 6.07 -8.15
CA PRO A 326 21.33 6.02 -6.86
C PRO A 326 20.97 7.44 -6.38
N LEU A 327 19.76 7.61 -5.86
CA LEU A 327 19.34 8.87 -5.28
C LEU A 327 20.17 9.12 -4.01
N PRO A 328 20.95 10.21 -3.92
CA PRO A 328 21.78 10.45 -2.76
C PRO A 328 20.94 10.76 -1.52
N PRO A 329 21.47 10.52 -0.31
CA PRO A 329 20.85 10.98 0.93
C PRO A 329 20.58 12.50 0.91
N SER A 330 19.52 12.91 1.60
CA SER A 330 19.30 14.30 1.99
C SER A 330 20.27 14.68 3.11
N SER A 331 20.51 15.99 3.31
CA SER A 331 21.30 16.47 4.46
C SER A 331 20.67 16.17 5.82
N VAL A 332 19.41 15.72 5.83
CA VAL A 332 18.68 15.30 7.03
C VAL A 332 18.26 13.83 6.98
N THR A 333 18.84 13.01 6.08
CA THR A 333 18.52 11.58 6.07
C THR A 333 18.84 10.94 7.42
N GLN A 334 17.82 10.31 8.03
CA GLN A 334 17.90 9.72 9.37
C GLN A 334 17.02 8.45 9.42
N PRO A 335 17.62 7.25 9.29
CA PRO A 335 16.89 5.98 9.29
C PRO A 335 16.08 5.70 10.56
N PHE A 336 16.62 5.98 11.75
CA PHE A 336 15.94 5.77 13.03
C PHE A 336 14.65 6.60 13.10
N PHE A 337 14.72 7.88 12.70
CA PHE A 337 13.55 8.77 12.70
C PHE A 337 12.50 8.33 11.68
N ALA A 338 12.92 8.03 10.46
CA ALA A 338 12.01 7.61 9.40
C ALA A 338 11.29 6.29 9.75
N ALA A 339 12.02 5.30 10.26
CA ALA A 339 11.47 4.03 10.69
C ALA A 339 10.50 4.23 11.86
N HIS A 340 10.93 4.91 12.94
CA HIS A 340 10.11 5.15 14.14
C HIS A 340 8.79 5.84 13.80
N VAL A 341 8.83 6.94 13.05
CA VAL A 341 7.62 7.71 12.69
C VAL A 341 6.62 6.87 11.90
N THR A 342 7.10 6.11 10.90
CA THR A 342 6.18 5.27 10.12
C THR A 342 5.63 4.09 10.92
N GLY A 343 6.47 3.46 11.74
CA GLY A 343 6.07 2.39 12.64
C GLY A 343 5.04 2.84 13.67
N PHE A 344 5.27 4.01 14.28
CA PHE A 344 4.33 4.62 15.21
C PHE A 344 2.97 4.90 14.58
N VAL A 345 2.92 5.55 13.41
CA VAL A 345 1.66 5.81 12.70
C VAL A 345 0.94 4.50 12.33
N ARG A 346 1.66 3.48 11.83
CA ARG A 346 1.06 2.16 11.54
C ARG A 346 0.51 1.49 12.80
N ALA A 347 1.22 1.59 13.91
CA ALA A 347 0.82 1.01 15.18
C ALA A 347 -0.42 1.73 15.75
N VAL A 348 -0.50 3.06 15.70
CA VAL A 348 -1.69 3.80 16.13
C VAL A 348 -2.92 3.40 15.33
N VAL A 349 -2.84 3.37 13.99
CA VAL A 349 -3.97 2.91 13.16
C VAL A 349 -4.31 1.44 13.43
N GLY A 350 -3.31 0.60 13.65
CA GLY A 350 -3.51 -0.80 14.01
C GLY A 350 -4.21 -0.98 15.36
N GLU A 351 -3.89 -0.15 16.35
CA GLU A 351 -4.54 -0.14 17.66
C GLU A 351 -6.01 0.26 17.52
N LEU A 352 -6.28 1.39 16.84
CA LEU A 352 -7.64 1.89 16.58
C LEU A 352 -8.52 0.85 15.86
N MET A 353 -7.98 0.18 14.83
CA MET A 353 -8.71 -0.85 14.09
C MET A 353 -9.03 -2.08 14.94
N ASN A 354 -8.11 -2.51 15.81
CA ASN A 354 -8.36 -3.66 16.69
C ASN A 354 -9.23 -3.30 17.90
N ALA A 355 -9.32 -2.02 18.27
CA ALA A 355 -10.21 -1.51 19.30
C ALA A 355 -11.67 -1.34 18.83
N LEU A 356 -11.94 -1.45 17.52
CA LEU A 356 -13.29 -1.40 16.99
C LEU A 356 -14.18 -2.52 17.57
N PRO A 357 -15.49 -2.27 17.74
CA PRO A 357 -16.44 -3.30 18.17
C PRO A 357 -16.34 -4.59 17.34
N PRO A 358 -16.62 -5.77 17.91
CA PRO A 358 -16.51 -7.05 17.19
C PRO A 358 -17.39 -7.15 15.94
N ASN A 359 -18.53 -6.45 15.93
CA ASN A 359 -19.46 -6.37 14.81
C ASN A 359 -19.15 -5.25 13.80
N ALA A 360 -18.21 -4.35 14.11
CA ALA A 360 -17.80 -3.31 13.18
C ALA A 360 -16.96 -3.90 12.04
N THR A 361 -17.18 -3.38 10.84
CA THR A 361 -16.52 -3.76 9.61
C THR A 361 -15.53 -2.67 9.20
N VAL A 362 -14.33 -3.09 8.80
CA VAL A 362 -13.37 -2.21 8.11
C VAL A 362 -13.37 -2.61 6.63
N VAL A 363 -13.46 -1.63 5.74
CA VAL A 363 -13.41 -1.80 4.29
C VAL A 363 -11.97 -1.82 3.80
N SER A 364 -11.17 -0.85 4.26
CA SER A 364 -9.78 -0.67 3.85
C SER A 364 -9.02 0.20 4.85
N VAL A 365 -7.69 0.09 4.81
CA VAL A 365 -6.76 1.01 5.48
C VAL A 365 -5.75 1.53 4.46
N THR A 366 -5.48 2.84 4.48
CA THR A 366 -4.49 3.49 3.61
C THR A 366 -3.64 4.45 4.43
N THR A 367 -2.43 4.01 4.75
CA THR A 367 -1.39 4.74 5.50
C THR A 367 -1.80 5.05 6.94
N ASP A 368 -2.54 6.13 7.12
CA ASP A 368 -2.88 6.78 8.38
C ASP A 368 -4.41 6.90 8.58
N GLY A 369 -5.19 6.34 7.66
CA GLY A 369 -6.65 6.33 7.75
C GLY A 369 -7.28 4.99 7.39
N PHE A 370 -8.50 4.78 7.87
CA PHE A 370 -9.29 3.58 7.65
C PHE A 370 -10.76 3.91 7.44
N LEU A 371 -11.41 3.06 6.65
CA LEU A 371 -12.80 3.19 6.23
C LEU A 371 -13.64 2.13 6.95
N THR A 372 -14.61 2.54 7.76
CA THR A 372 -15.39 1.64 8.63
C THR A 372 -16.86 2.05 8.73
N ASP A 373 -17.73 1.15 9.17
CA ASP A 373 -19.12 1.44 9.53
C ASP A 373 -19.31 1.91 10.98
N SER A 374 -18.21 2.04 11.74
CA SER A 374 -18.26 2.55 13.12
C SER A 374 -18.24 4.08 13.17
N ALA A 375 -19.26 4.66 13.80
CA ALA A 375 -19.25 6.08 14.17
C ALA A 375 -18.12 6.39 15.17
N ILE A 376 -17.67 7.66 15.20
CA ILE A 376 -16.48 8.09 15.96
C ILE A 376 -16.64 7.85 17.46
N GLU A 377 -17.87 7.92 17.99
CA GLU A 377 -18.22 7.73 19.40
C GLU A 377 -18.02 6.27 19.85
N ASN A 378 -18.02 5.33 18.90
CA ASN A 378 -17.85 3.90 19.15
C ASN A 378 -16.40 3.43 18.95
N ILE A 379 -15.47 4.34 18.62
CA ILE A 379 -14.06 4.03 18.45
C ILE A 379 -13.35 4.30 19.78
N ASP A 380 -12.88 3.24 20.44
CA ASP A 380 -12.08 3.39 21.65
C ASP A 380 -10.68 3.92 21.30
N MET A 381 -10.40 5.14 21.75
CA MET A 381 -9.15 5.86 21.55
C MET A 381 -8.28 5.91 22.81
N SER A 382 -8.65 5.15 23.85
CA SER A 382 -7.97 5.14 25.16
C SER A 382 -6.73 4.24 25.21
N GLY A 383 -6.45 3.49 24.14
CA GLY A 383 -5.27 2.64 24.01
C GLY A 383 -3.95 3.42 24.21
N PRO A 384 -2.86 2.77 24.67
CA PRO A 384 -1.60 3.45 24.96
C PRO A 384 -1.00 4.22 23.78
N LEU A 385 -1.07 3.69 22.55
CA LEU A 385 -0.52 4.36 21.36
C LEU A 385 -1.40 5.52 20.92
N SER A 386 -2.71 5.32 20.92
CA SER A 386 -3.74 6.31 20.59
C SER A 386 -3.70 7.47 21.58
N SER A 387 -3.65 7.20 22.89
CA SER A 387 -3.50 8.20 23.94
C SER A 387 -2.22 9.02 23.78
N ARG A 388 -1.09 8.37 23.44
CA ARG A 388 0.15 9.09 23.13
C ARG A 388 0.01 9.98 21.90
N PHE A 389 -0.57 9.46 20.82
CA PHE A 389 -0.81 10.24 19.61
C PHE A 389 -1.75 11.43 19.87
N GLN A 390 -2.79 11.26 20.70
CA GLN A 390 -3.67 12.35 21.15
C GLN A 390 -2.91 13.42 21.92
N ALA A 391 -2.01 13.03 22.82
CA ALA A 391 -1.18 13.96 23.58
C ALA A 391 -0.29 14.79 22.65
N LEU A 392 0.30 14.16 21.62
CA LEU A 392 1.07 14.87 20.59
C LEU A 392 0.20 15.80 19.74
N CYS A 393 -1.03 15.41 19.42
CA CYS A 393 -2.01 16.30 18.79
C CYS A 393 -2.28 17.52 19.68
N GLY A 394 -2.47 17.32 20.99
CA GLY A 394 -2.72 18.39 21.96
C GLY A 394 -1.53 19.35 22.15
N ILE A 395 -0.30 18.86 22.06
CA ILE A 395 0.91 19.71 22.05
C ILE A 395 0.90 20.63 20.83
N ALA A 396 0.43 20.11 19.70
CA ALA A 396 0.58 20.77 18.42
C ALA A 396 -0.64 21.63 18.07
N ASP A 397 -1.84 21.27 18.53
CA ASP A 397 -3.10 21.99 18.38
C ASP A 397 -4.03 21.62 19.56
N PRO A 398 -3.99 22.39 20.66
CA PRO A 398 -4.76 22.11 21.87
C PRO A 398 -6.27 21.98 21.59
N GLY A 399 -6.87 20.89 22.06
CA GLY A 399 -8.30 20.60 21.86
C GLY A 399 -8.64 19.91 20.54
N SER A 400 -7.66 19.69 19.66
CA SER A 400 -7.85 18.88 18.45
C SER A 400 -8.04 17.39 18.76
N SER A 401 -8.82 16.70 17.93
CA SER A 401 -8.94 15.24 17.98
C SER A 401 -7.90 14.57 17.09
N MET A 402 -7.40 13.40 17.50
CA MET A 402 -6.50 12.58 16.69
C MET A 402 -7.13 12.12 15.37
N LEU A 403 -8.45 11.97 15.29
CA LEU A 403 -9.15 11.44 14.12
C LEU A 403 -9.99 12.54 13.47
N THR A 404 -9.89 12.65 12.15
CA THR A 404 -10.73 13.54 11.34
C THR A 404 -11.55 12.72 10.37
N CYS A 405 -12.88 12.89 10.39
CA CYS A 405 -13.76 12.29 9.39
C CYS A 405 -13.67 13.08 8.08
N LYS A 406 -13.20 12.41 7.03
CA LYS A 406 -12.90 13.02 5.73
C LYS A 406 -14.03 12.82 4.72
N HIS A 407 -14.65 11.65 4.74
CA HIS A 407 -15.75 11.27 3.87
C HIS A 407 -16.80 10.51 4.67
N GLN A 408 -18.07 10.66 4.27
CA GLN A 408 -19.15 9.79 4.73
C GLN A 408 -20.02 9.40 3.55
N VAL A 409 -20.35 8.12 3.44
CA VAL A 409 -21.12 7.59 2.31
C VAL A 409 -22.06 6.47 2.75
N ARG A 410 -23.08 6.18 1.94
CA ARG A 410 -24.05 5.11 2.23
C ARG A 410 -23.59 3.74 1.77
N GLN A 411 -22.80 3.69 0.70
CA GLN A 411 -22.37 2.43 0.12
C GLN A 411 -21.13 2.61 -0.73
N LEU A 412 -20.26 1.60 -0.73
CA LEU A 412 -18.95 1.64 -1.36
C LEU A 412 -18.76 0.47 -2.33
N VAL A 413 -17.84 0.65 -3.28
CA VAL A 413 -17.19 -0.44 -4.02
C VAL A 413 -15.79 -0.62 -3.47
N ALA A 414 -15.47 -1.80 -2.95
CA ALA A 414 -14.14 -2.20 -2.51
C ALA A 414 -13.51 -3.13 -3.56
N MET A 415 -12.52 -2.64 -4.29
CA MET A 415 -11.89 -3.41 -5.37
C MET A 415 -10.62 -4.10 -4.91
N LYS A 416 -9.75 -3.32 -4.26
CA LYS A 416 -8.39 -3.69 -3.81
C LYS A 416 -7.81 -2.56 -2.96
N THR A 417 -6.57 -2.72 -2.49
CA THR A 417 -5.81 -1.66 -1.81
C THR A 417 -5.80 -0.38 -2.64
N ARG A 418 -6.23 0.74 -2.04
CA ARG A 418 -6.38 2.07 -2.68
C ARG A 418 -7.38 2.10 -3.85
N GLY A 419 -8.32 1.17 -3.87
CA GLY A 419 -9.40 1.04 -4.85
C GLY A 419 -10.77 1.03 -4.17
N GLN A 420 -11.20 2.18 -3.66
CA GLN A 420 -12.47 2.39 -2.96
C GLN A 420 -13.25 3.49 -3.68
N LEU A 421 -14.48 3.21 -4.11
CA LEU A 421 -15.34 4.16 -4.82
C LEU A 421 -16.67 4.29 -4.08
N THR A 422 -17.34 5.42 -4.27
CA THR A 422 -18.69 5.61 -3.72
C THR A 422 -19.70 4.98 -4.67
N TYR A 423 -20.49 4.04 -4.17
CA TYR A 423 -21.59 3.43 -4.93
C TYR A 423 -22.90 4.19 -4.69
N LYS A 424 -23.19 4.53 -3.43
CA LYS A 424 -24.28 5.41 -3.03
C LYS A 424 -23.76 6.50 -2.09
N GLU A 425 -24.02 7.74 -2.45
CA GLU A 425 -23.59 8.93 -1.70
C GLU A 425 -24.44 9.15 -0.45
N LEU A 426 -23.90 9.89 0.52
CA LEU A 426 -24.65 10.47 1.63
C LEU A 426 -24.71 11.97 1.43
N ALA A 427 -25.92 12.54 1.39
CA ALA A 427 -26.11 13.96 1.11
C ALA A 427 -25.37 14.84 2.13
N GLY A 428 -24.65 15.86 1.64
CA GLY A 428 -23.91 16.81 2.47
C GLY A 428 -22.48 16.42 2.82
N TYR A 429 -22.01 15.23 2.39
CA TYR A 429 -20.65 14.76 2.69
C TYR A 429 -19.82 14.51 1.42
N PRO A 430 -18.49 14.74 1.47
CA PRO A 430 -17.58 14.36 0.40
C PRO A 430 -17.58 12.86 0.12
N ILE A 431 -17.46 12.48 -1.16
CA ILE A 431 -17.43 11.09 -1.61
C ILE A 431 -16.05 10.43 -1.43
N VAL A 432 -16.03 9.11 -1.20
CA VAL A 432 -14.81 8.30 -1.29
C VAL A 432 -14.49 8.03 -2.77
N HIS A 433 -13.27 8.37 -3.20
CA HIS A 433 -12.87 8.29 -4.62
C HIS A 433 -11.39 7.90 -4.83
N ALA A 434 -11.04 6.65 -4.51
CA ALA A 434 -9.73 6.04 -4.72
C ALA A 434 -9.76 5.05 -5.90
N ARG A 435 -9.00 5.34 -6.96
CA ARG A 435 -9.13 4.68 -8.28
C ARG A 435 -8.13 3.55 -8.55
N ALA A 436 -7.36 3.11 -7.55
CA ALA A 436 -6.30 2.11 -7.70
C ALA A 436 -5.27 2.44 -8.81
N GLY A 437 -4.99 3.73 -9.03
CA GLY A 437 -4.05 4.20 -10.06
C GLY A 437 -4.64 4.31 -11.47
N VAL A 438 -5.92 3.97 -11.68
CA VAL A 438 -6.61 4.17 -12.96
C VAL A 438 -6.90 5.65 -13.15
N LYS A 439 -6.56 6.16 -14.34
CA LYS A 439 -6.91 7.51 -14.78
C LYS A 439 -8.03 7.38 -15.81
N PRO A 440 -9.24 7.90 -15.54
CA PRO A 440 -10.30 7.96 -16.54
C PRO A 440 -9.84 8.71 -17.80
N PRO A 441 -10.44 8.40 -18.96
CA PRO A 441 -10.20 9.12 -20.21
C PRO A 441 -10.39 10.65 -20.04
N ALA A 442 -9.65 11.42 -20.83
CA ALA A 442 -9.58 12.88 -20.66
C ALA A 442 -10.90 13.61 -21.02
N ASP A 443 -11.75 12.96 -21.81
CA ASP A 443 -13.09 13.39 -22.22
C ASP A 443 -14.15 13.18 -21.14
N ILE A 444 -13.87 12.37 -20.11
CA ILE A 444 -14.77 12.22 -18.97
C ILE A 444 -14.61 13.44 -18.05
N PRO A 445 -15.70 14.17 -17.72
CA PRO A 445 -15.67 15.24 -16.74
C PRO A 445 -15.18 14.74 -15.37
N ARG A 446 -14.45 15.58 -14.62
CA ARG A 446 -13.89 15.18 -13.32
C ARG A 446 -14.97 14.74 -12.33
N ASP A 447 -16.12 15.40 -12.34
CA ASP A 447 -17.24 15.10 -11.45
C ASP A 447 -17.86 13.73 -11.77
N ASP A 448 -17.70 13.25 -13.00
CA ASP A 448 -18.17 11.94 -13.46
C ASP A 448 -17.14 10.81 -13.28
N TYR A 449 -15.93 11.10 -12.79
CA TYR A 449 -14.88 10.10 -12.61
C TYR A 449 -15.32 8.96 -11.71
N ASN A 450 -16.09 9.24 -10.65
CA ASN A 450 -16.56 8.20 -9.75
C ASN A 450 -17.53 7.25 -10.46
N ARG A 451 -18.54 7.80 -11.15
CA ARG A 451 -19.51 7.03 -11.92
C ARG A 451 -18.83 6.18 -13.00
N TYR A 452 -17.90 6.75 -13.76
CA TYR A 452 -17.11 6.02 -14.75
C TYR A 452 -16.35 4.84 -14.13
N MET A 453 -15.71 5.06 -12.98
CA MET A 453 -14.93 4.02 -12.32
C MET A 453 -15.79 2.89 -11.75
N VAL A 454 -16.99 3.21 -11.22
CA VAL A 454 -17.97 2.21 -10.79
C VAL A 454 -18.41 1.36 -11.96
N ASP A 455 -18.84 1.99 -13.06
CA ASP A 455 -19.25 1.30 -14.28
C ASP A 455 -18.12 0.40 -14.83
N LEU A 456 -16.91 0.95 -14.92
CA LEU A 456 -15.73 0.23 -15.35
C LEU A 456 -15.45 -1.01 -14.48
N TYR A 457 -15.57 -0.91 -13.16
CA TYR A 457 -15.34 -2.04 -12.27
C TYR A 457 -16.39 -3.13 -12.47
N LEU A 458 -17.68 -2.80 -12.52
CA LEU A 458 -18.75 -3.77 -12.67
C LEU A 458 -18.69 -4.47 -14.04
N ASN A 459 -18.37 -3.70 -15.09
CA ASN A 459 -18.35 -4.18 -16.46
C ASN A 459 -16.98 -4.67 -16.95
N ARG A 460 -15.95 -4.67 -16.09
CA ARG A 460 -14.58 -5.05 -16.49
C ARG A 460 -14.52 -6.43 -17.13
N ALA A 461 -13.63 -6.58 -18.11
CA ALA A 461 -13.38 -7.87 -18.76
C ALA A 461 -11.95 -8.35 -18.49
N PRO A 462 -11.72 -9.68 -18.45
CA PRO A 462 -10.38 -10.24 -18.37
C PRO A 462 -9.49 -9.71 -19.51
N GLY A 463 -8.26 -9.30 -19.17
CA GLY A 463 -7.32 -8.77 -20.15
C GLY A 463 -7.66 -7.40 -20.76
N GLN A 464 -8.74 -6.74 -20.32
CA GLN A 464 -9.12 -5.41 -20.78
C GLN A 464 -7.95 -4.43 -20.64
N LYS A 465 -7.77 -3.58 -21.65
CA LYS A 465 -6.77 -2.52 -21.67
C LYS A 465 -7.44 -1.16 -21.68
N LEU A 466 -6.79 -0.18 -21.07
CA LEU A 466 -7.18 1.22 -21.13
C LEU A 466 -6.07 2.04 -21.75
N ARG A 467 -6.46 3.01 -22.58
CA ARG A 467 -5.53 4.02 -23.08
C ARG A 467 -5.12 4.94 -21.94
N ARG A 468 -3.82 5.10 -21.78
CA ARG A 468 -3.22 6.01 -20.82
C ARG A 468 -2.22 6.91 -21.53
N GLY A 469 -2.52 8.21 -21.53
CA GLY A 469 -1.54 9.25 -21.82
C GLY A 469 -0.59 9.46 -20.64
N SER A 470 0.70 9.30 -20.86
CA SER A 470 1.77 9.71 -19.92
C SER A 470 2.78 10.58 -20.65
N LEU A 471 3.38 11.53 -19.94
CA LEU A 471 4.53 12.25 -20.49
C LEU A 471 5.71 11.28 -20.63
N ILE A 472 6.52 11.46 -21.68
CA ILE A 472 7.77 10.70 -21.82
C ILE A 472 8.68 10.91 -20.62
N SER A 473 9.48 9.90 -20.28
CA SER A 473 10.40 10.01 -19.16
C SER A 473 11.53 10.97 -19.48
N THR A 474 12.15 11.57 -18.46
CA THR A 474 13.37 12.41 -18.66
C THR A 474 14.48 11.65 -19.37
N ARG A 475 14.55 10.32 -19.17
CA ARG A 475 15.45 9.45 -19.92
C ARG A 475 15.13 9.43 -21.40
N ASP A 476 13.86 9.27 -21.76
CA ASP A 476 13.43 9.24 -23.16
C ASP A 476 13.58 10.61 -23.83
N MET A 477 13.33 11.70 -23.08
CA MET A 477 13.62 13.07 -23.55
C MET A 477 15.10 13.22 -23.89
N TRP A 478 15.98 12.76 -23.00
CA TRP A 478 17.43 12.87 -23.18
C TRP A 478 17.94 11.96 -24.31
N LEU A 479 17.47 10.72 -24.38
CA LEU A 479 17.91 9.75 -25.39
C LEU A 479 17.44 10.09 -26.81
N ASN A 480 16.25 10.69 -26.93
CA ASN A 480 15.65 10.99 -28.24
C ASN A 480 15.72 12.47 -28.61
N GLU A 481 16.37 13.30 -27.78
CA GLU A 481 16.37 14.77 -27.91
C GLU A 481 14.94 15.35 -28.08
N SER A 482 14.00 14.74 -27.37
CA SER A 482 12.58 15.05 -27.48
C SER A 482 12.14 16.06 -26.42
N ASP A 483 11.28 16.99 -26.83
CA ASP A 483 10.50 17.81 -25.90
C ASP A 483 9.59 16.94 -25.02
N LEU A 484 9.11 17.50 -23.90
CA LEU A 484 8.19 16.83 -22.99
C LEU A 484 6.81 16.63 -23.65
N VAL A 485 6.67 15.54 -24.39
CA VAL A 485 5.45 15.17 -25.11
C VAL A 485 4.67 14.07 -24.40
N ALA A 486 3.36 14.01 -24.64
CA ALA A 486 2.52 12.92 -24.19
C ALA A 486 2.64 11.72 -25.14
N VAL A 487 2.83 10.53 -24.58
CA VAL A 487 2.75 9.25 -25.26
C VAL A 487 1.53 8.50 -24.75
N GLU A 488 0.73 8.00 -25.69
CA GLU A 488 -0.36 7.09 -25.39
C GLU A 488 0.15 5.66 -25.34
N SER A 489 -0.26 4.92 -24.31
CA SER A 489 0.04 3.50 -24.18
C SER A 489 -1.20 2.76 -23.70
N ASP A 490 -1.39 1.53 -24.19
CA ASP A 490 -2.43 0.64 -23.70
C ASP A 490 -1.90 -0.12 -22.47
N ILE A 491 -2.47 0.18 -21.31
CA ILE A 491 -2.16 -0.51 -20.07
C ILE A 491 -3.25 -1.52 -19.74
N ARG A 492 -2.85 -2.72 -19.28
CA ARG A 492 -3.81 -3.72 -18.80
C ARG A 492 -4.50 -3.21 -17.52
N LEU A 493 -5.82 -3.28 -17.50
CA LEU A 493 -6.65 -2.95 -16.34
C LEU A 493 -6.39 -3.95 -15.22
N ASN A 494 -6.17 -3.45 -14.00
CA ASN A 494 -5.88 -4.28 -12.83
C ASN A 494 -6.72 -3.85 -11.61
N LEU A 495 -8.01 -4.18 -11.67
CA LEU A 495 -8.97 -3.90 -10.60
C LEU A 495 -9.36 -5.14 -9.78
N GLU A 496 -8.84 -6.33 -10.13
CA GLU A 496 -9.02 -7.53 -9.32
C GLU A 496 -8.38 -7.37 -7.94
N PHE A 497 -8.96 -8.06 -6.96
CA PHE A 497 -8.52 -8.07 -5.58
C PHE A 497 -7.02 -8.43 -5.48
N ASP A 498 -6.32 -7.79 -4.55
CA ASP A 498 -4.88 -7.95 -4.42
C ASP A 498 -4.46 -9.18 -3.59
N PHE A 499 -5.39 -9.85 -2.92
CA PHE A 499 -5.12 -11.02 -2.07
C PHE A 499 -4.06 -10.76 -0.99
N LYS A 500 -3.89 -9.50 -0.56
CA LYS A 500 -3.16 -9.20 0.69
C LYS A 500 -3.83 -9.82 1.91
N ARG A 501 -5.10 -10.18 1.76
CA ARG A 501 -5.90 -10.93 2.72
C ARG A 501 -6.62 -12.10 2.06
N GLN A 502 -6.99 -13.09 2.86
CA GLN A 502 -7.71 -14.26 2.39
C GLN A 502 -9.20 -13.96 2.33
N LEU A 503 -9.79 -13.98 1.13
CA LEU A 503 -11.22 -13.79 0.95
C LEU A 503 -12.03 -14.97 1.52
N ILE A 504 -13.16 -14.66 2.13
CA ILE A 504 -14.10 -15.60 2.77
C ILE A 504 -15.55 -15.14 2.56
N ALA A 505 -16.51 -16.02 2.86
CA ALA A 505 -17.95 -15.73 2.85
C ALA A 505 -18.43 -15.08 1.53
N PRO A 506 -18.34 -15.81 0.38
CA PRO A 506 -18.93 -15.34 -0.87
C PRO A 506 -20.44 -15.14 -0.72
N THR A 507 -20.93 -14.00 -1.19
CA THR A 507 -22.37 -13.71 -1.29
C THR A 507 -22.61 -12.69 -2.40
N MET A 508 -23.84 -12.58 -2.89
CA MET A 508 -24.21 -11.56 -3.87
C MET A 508 -24.83 -10.35 -3.19
N ASN A 509 -24.37 -9.16 -3.56
CA ASN A 509 -24.94 -7.89 -3.11
C ASN A 509 -24.99 -6.90 -4.28
N ASP A 510 -26.16 -6.30 -4.52
CA ASP A 510 -26.42 -5.39 -5.66
C ASP A 510 -25.90 -5.94 -7.02
N GLY A 511 -26.09 -7.24 -7.25
CA GLY A 511 -25.73 -7.89 -8.51
C GLY A 511 -24.21 -8.11 -8.71
N HIS A 512 -23.40 -7.96 -7.66
CA HIS A 512 -21.97 -8.27 -7.70
C HIS A 512 -21.57 -9.12 -6.48
N LEU A 513 -20.52 -9.92 -6.63
CA LEU A 513 -19.90 -10.70 -5.56
C LEU A 513 -19.39 -9.76 -4.47
N LEU A 514 -19.81 -10.00 -3.23
CA LEU A 514 -19.33 -9.41 -1.99
C LEU A 514 -18.59 -10.50 -1.21
N MET A 515 -17.39 -10.18 -0.73
CA MET A 515 -16.59 -11.07 0.10
C MET A 515 -15.92 -10.30 1.23
N TYR A 516 -15.89 -10.91 2.41
CA TYR A 516 -15.10 -10.45 3.55
C TYR A 516 -13.70 -11.07 3.49
N SER A 517 -12.83 -10.73 4.43
CA SER A 517 -11.50 -11.35 4.50
C SER A 517 -11.00 -11.60 5.91
N ARG A 518 -10.08 -12.56 6.03
CA ARG A 518 -9.33 -12.87 7.25
C ARG A 518 -7.82 -12.78 6.98
N PRO A 519 -6.95 -12.66 8.00
CA PRO A 519 -5.53 -12.58 7.77
C PRO A 519 -5.03 -13.91 7.21
N TRP A 520 -3.93 -13.86 6.48
CA TRP A 520 -3.22 -15.08 6.10
C TRP A 520 -2.57 -15.71 7.34
N ASN A 521 -2.55 -17.04 7.41
CA ASN A 521 -1.80 -17.73 8.46
C ASN A 521 -0.32 -17.38 8.36
N ASP A 522 0.26 -17.54 7.17
CA ASP A 522 1.65 -17.23 6.87
C ASP A 522 1.80 -16.62 5.47
N ILE A 523 2.97 -16.05 5.20
CA ILE A 523 3.27 -15.37 3.93
C ILE A 523 3.39 -16.34 2.75
N ALA A 524 3.81 -17.59 2.97
CA ALA A 524 4.00 -18.57 1.90
C ALA A 524 2.66 -18.97 1.27
N GLN A 525 1.62 -19.17 2.09
CA GLN A 525 0.25 -19.39 1.63
C GLN A 525 -0.27 -18.20 0.82
N ALA A 526 -0.07 -16.98 1.32
CA ALA A 526 -0.49 -15.76 0.66
C ALA A 526 0.14 -15.61 -0.74
N LEU A 527 1.47 -15.77 -0.82
CA LEU A 527 2.22 -15.65 -2.07
C LEU A 527 1.85 -16.74 -3.07
N LYS A 528 1.70 -17.98 -2.62
CA LYS A 528 1.28 -19.09 -3.48
C LYS A 528 -0.09 -18.83 -4.09
N GLN A 529 -1.08 -18.44 -3.28
CA GLN A 529 -2.42 -18.15 -3.79
C GLN A 529 -2.40 -16.93 -4.70
N ARG A 530 -1.63 -15.88 -4.36
CA ARG A 530 -1.49 -14.68 -5.18
C ARG A 530 -0.95 -14.99 -6.59
N GLN A 531 0.12 -15.79 -6.67
CA GLN A 531 0.70 -16.20 -7.95
C GLN A 531 -0.31 -16.99 -8.80
N LEU A 532 -1.01 -17.94 -8.19
CA LEU A 532 -2.07 -18.70 -8.87
C LEU A 532 -3.21 -17.80 -9.34
N PHE A 533 -3.58 -16.78 -8.57
CA PHE A 533 -4.61 -15.83 -8.95
C PHE A 533 -4.15 -14.93 -10.10
N ASP A 534 -2.86 -14.54 -10.12
CA ASP A 534 -2.27 -13.78 -11.22
C ASP A 534 -2.33 -14.53 -12.57
N ASP A 535 -2.24 -15.86 -12.53
CA ASP A 535 -2.48 -16.73 -13.70
C ASP A 535 -3.96 -16.85 -14.04
N TRP A 536 -4.82 -17.14 -13.05
CA TRP A 536 -6.26 -17.35 -13.28
C TRP A 536 -6.95 -16.10 -13.86
N ARG A 537 -6.65 -14.91 -13.33
CA ARG A 537 -7.24 -13.64 -13.76
C ARG A 537 -6.79 -13.15 -15.14
N GLN A 538 -5.95 -13.92 -15.85
CA GLN A 538 -5.62 -13.64 -17.25
C GLN A 538 -6.84 -13.80 -18.15
N THR A 539 -7.69 -14.78 -17.86
CA THR A 539 -8.88 -15.09 -18.66
C THR A 539 -10.18 -15.02 -17.85
N HIS A 540 -10.11 -14.69 -16.56
CA HIS A 540 -11.27 -14.61 -15.66
C HIS A 540 -11.29 -13.32 -14.84
N SER A 541 -12.42 -13.03 -14.20
CA SER A 541 -12.62 -11.90 -13.28
C SER A 541 -13.63 -12.31 -12.21
N LEU A 542 -13.46 -11.87 -10.98
CA LEU A 542 -14.39 -12.21 -9.90
C LEU A 542 -15.61 -11.27 -9.90
N LYS A 543 -16.77 -11.73 -10.40
CA LYS A 543 -18.01 -10.93 -10.41
C LYS A 543 -19.18 -11.61 -9.73
N ASP A 544 -19.26 -12.93 -9.78
CA ASP A 544 -20.36 -13.69 -9.18
C ASP A 544 -19.90 -14.97 -8.47
N GLU A 545 -20.86 -15.72 -7.94
CA GLU A 545 -20.59 -17.00 -7.26
C GLU A 545 -20.03 -18.07 -8.19
N ALA A 546 -20.37 -18.06 -9.47
CA ALA A 546 -19.85 -19.02 -10.45
C ALA A 546 -18.36 -18.76 -10.74
N ASP A 547 -17.96 -17.50 -10.85
CA ASP A 547 -16.55 -17.10 -10.94
C ASP A 547 -15.77 -17.53 -9.69
N TRP A 548 -16.38 -17.40 -8.51
CA TRP A 548 -15.77 -17.83 -7.24
C TRP A 548 -15.64 -19.36 -7.16
N GLU A 549 -16.67 -20.10 -7.57
CA GLU A 549 -16.61 -21.57 -7.66
C GLU A 549 -15.50 -22.02 -8.64
N ASP A 550 -15.38 -21.36 -9.79
CA ASP A 550 -14.34 -21.65 -10.78
C ASP A 550 -12.94 -21.37 -10.22
N TRP A 551 -12.75 -20.23 -9.56
CA TRP A 551 -11.50 -19.92 -8.87
C TRP A 551 -11.16 -20.96 -7.80
N CYS A 552 -12.13 -21.37 -6.97
CA CYS A 552 -11.95 -22.41 -5.96
C CYS A 552 -11.54 -23.75 -6.60
N ASP A 553 -12.17 -24.12 -7.71
CA ASP A 553 -11.84 -25.32 -8.47
C ASP A 553 -10.43 -25.29 -9.06
N PHE A 554 -10.06 -24.16 -9.67
CA PHE A 554 -8.72 -23.91 -10.18
C PHE A 554 -7.70 -24.07 -9.07
N LEU A 555 -7.90 -23.40 -7.93
CA LEU A 555 -7.01 -23.44 -6.78
C LEU A 555 -6.89 -24.87 -6.22
N TYR A 556 -8.00 -25.58 -6.07
CA TYR A 556 -8.04 -26.98 -5.63
C TYR A 556 -7.19 -27.86 -6.53
N CYS A 557 -7.37 -27.77 -7.85
CA CYS A 557 -6.62 -28.58 -8.79
C CYS A 557 -5.11 -28.39 -8.65
N ARG A 558 -4.64 -27.14 -8.50
CA ARG A 558 -3.21 -26.85 -8.39
C ARG A 558 -2.64 -27.26 -7.03
N ASN A 559 -3.46 -27.20 -5.98
CA ASN A 559 -3.02 -27.55 -4.62
C ASN A 559 -3.06 -29.05 -4.35
N VAL A 560 -4.02 -29.79 -4.90
CA VAL A 560 -4.23 -31.22 -4.60
C VAL A 560 -3.60 -32.11 -5.66
N PHE A 561 -3.76 -31.80 -6.96
CA PHE A 561 -3.35 -32.72 -8.03
C PHE A 561 -1.93 -32.48 -8.53
N THR A 562 -1.46 -31.23 -8.60
CA THR A 562 -0.09 -30.93 -9.06
C THR A 562 1.00 -31.58 -8.20
N PRO A 563 0.93 -31.58 -6.85
CA PRO A 563 1.93 -32.27 -6.02
C PRO A 563 2.01 -33.78 -6.28
N LEU A 564 0.91 -34.39 -6.73
CA LEU A 564 0.83 -35.80 -7.12
C LEU A 564 1.29 -36.06 -8.56
N LYS A 565 1.88 -35.05 -9.23
CA LYS A 565 2.35 -35.08 -10.62
C LYS A 565 1.24 -35.42 -11.62
N LEU A 566 -0.01 -35.13 -11.27
CA LEU A 566 -1.13 -35.25 -12.20
C LEU A 566 -1.13 -34.04 -13.15
N LYS A 567 -1.29 -34.30 -14.45
CA LYS A 567 -1.42 -33.24 -15.44
C LYS A 567 -2.79 -32.57 -15.30
N VAL A 568 -2.79 -31.38 -14.71
CA VAL A 568 -4.00 -30.56 -14.57
C VAL A 568 -4.24 -29.75 -15.85
N GLY A 569 -3.27 -28.94 -16.29
CA GLY A 569 -3.47 -28.10 -17.48
C GLY A 569 -4.68 -27.17 -17.31
N GLN A 570 -5.57 -27.11 -18.30
CA GLN A 570 -6.84 -26.37 -18.22
C GLN A 570 -8.00 -27.20 -17.65
N ASN A 571 -7.75 -28.42 -17.20
CA ASN A 571 -8.80 -29.28 -16.67
C ASN A 571 -9.33 -28.76 -15.33
N ARG A 572 -10.64 -28.95 -15.14
CA ARG A 572 -11.35 -28.76 -13.87
C ARG A 572 -11.17 -29.98 -12.97
N SER A 573 -11.56 -29.85 -11.71
CA SER A 573 -11.33 -30.92 -10.73
C SER A 573 -12.10 -32.21 -11.05
N ASP A 574 -13.31 -32.08 -11.58
CA ASP A 574 -14.14 -33.19 -12.03
C ASP A 574 -13.57 -33.85 -13.29
N ASP A 575 -12.99 -33.11 -14.23
CA ASP A 575 -12.27 -33.70 -15.38
C ASP A 575 -11.07 -34.56 -14.93
N VAL A 576 -10.36 -34.13 -13.88
CA VAL A 576 -9.30 -34.94 -13.26
C VAL A 576 -9.90 -36.17 -12.59
N LEU A 577 -10.99 -36.01 -11.85
CA LEU A 577 -11.68 -37.08 -11.13
C LEU A 577 -12.23 -38.15 -12.08
N VAL A 578 -12.79 -37.78 -13.24
CA VAL A 578 -13.22 -38.74 -14.28
C VAL A 578 -12.07 -39.66 -14.67
N ARG A 579 -10.88 -39.10 -14.92
CA ARG A 579 -9.71 -39.92 -15.28
C ARG A 579 -9.27 -40.85 -14.15
N LEU A 580 -9.40 -40.40 -12.91
CA LEU A 580 -9.08 -41.22 -11.73
C LEU A 580 -10.12 -42.33 -11.52
N PHE A 581 -11.41 -42.02 -11.68
CA PHE A 581 -12.50 -42.98 -11.68
C PHE A 581 -12.29 -44.07 -12.73
N LEU A 582 -11.96 -43.71 -13.97
CA LEU A 582 -11.70 -44.70 -15.03
C LEU A 582 -10.52 -45.62 -14.69
N ARG A 583 -9.46 -45.09 -14.07
CA ARG A 583 -8.33 -45.90 -13.57
C ARG A 583 -8.76 -46.84 -12.46
N ALA A 584 -9.52 -46.33 -11.49
CA ALA A 584 -10.04 -47.12 -10.37
C ALA A 584 -10.97 -48.24 -10.85
N LEU A 585 -11.87 -47.96 -11.80
CA LEU A 585 -12.77 -48.94 -12.41
C LEU A 585 -12.02 -50.03 -13.17
N ALA A 586 -10.97 -49.66 -13.91
CA ALA A 586 -10.13 -50.62 -14.63
C ALA A 586 -9.20 -51.44 -13.71
N GLN A 587 -8.84 -50.92 -12.54
CA GLN A 587 -7.93 -51.55 -11.58
C GLN A 587 -8.65 -52.18 -10.38
N HIS A 588 -9.98 -52.12 -10.34
CA HIS A 588 -10.82 -52.64 -9.25
C HIS A 588 -10.43 -52.07 -7.87
N GLN A 589 -10.24 -50.75 -7.82
CA GLN A 589 -9.91 -50.01 -6.61
C GLN A 589 -11.06 -49.05 -6.25
N TRP A 590 -10.95 -48.42 -5.07
CA TRP A 590 -11.93 -47.41 -4.60
C TRP A 590 -13.35 -47.99 -4.51
N GLY A 591 -13.45 -49.21 -3.98
CA GLY A 591 -14.69 -49.96 -3.79
C GLY A 591 -15.29 -50.61 -5.04
N LEU A 592 -14.66 -50.43 -6.21
CA LEU A 592 -15.12 -51.00 -7.48
C LEU A 592 -14.59 -52.43 -7.67
N THR A 593 -15.43 -53.29 -8.24
CA THR A 593 -15.15 -54.72 -8.44
C THR A 593 -14.93 -55.08 -9.91
N PRO A 594 -14.45 -56.30 -10.22
CA PRO A 594 -14.42 -56.82 -11.58
C PRO A 594 -15.79 -56.85 -12.27
N ASP A 595 -16.86 -57.09 -11.51
CA ASP A 595 -18.21 -57.16 -12.07
C ASP A 595 -18.72 -55.77 -12.45
N ASP A 596 -18.40 -54.73 -11.65
CA ASP A 596 -18.69 -53.34 -12.00
C ASP A 596 -18.09 -52.94 -13.34
N ARG A 597 -16.84 -53.36 -13.62
CA ARG A 597 -16.20 -53.11 -14.91
C ARG A 597 -16.89 -53.82 -16.07
N LYS A 598 -17.49 -54.99 -15.84
CA LYS A 598 -18.17 -55.81 -16.87
C LYS A 598 -19.60 -55.34 -17.15
N ARG A 599 -20.23 -54.56 -16.27
CA ARG A 599 -21.61 -54.05 -16.45
C ARG A 599 -21.81 -53.30 -17.76
N GLN A 600 -20.77 -52.62 -18.25
CA GLN A 600 -20.82 -51.81 -19.44
C GLN A 600 -19.56 -51.94 -20.29
N THR A 601 -19.74 -51.88 -21.60
CA THR A 601 -18.65 -51.80 -22.57
C THR A 601 -17.92 -50.46 -22.45
N SER A 602 -16.68 -50.41 -22.96
CA SER A 602 -15.92 -49.14 -23.00
C SER A 602 -16.61 -48.05 -23.82
N VAL A 603 -17.44 -48.42 -24.80
CA VAL A 603 -18.20 -47.48 -25.63
C VAL A 603 -19.35 -46.88 -24.83
N GLU A 604 -20.08 -47.70 -24.09
CA GLU A 604 -21.21 -47.26 -23.26
C GLU A 604 -20.75 -46.40 -22.07
N ILE A 605 -19.60 -46.70 -21.46
CA ILE A 605 -19.03 -45.87 -20.39
C ILE A 605 -18.63 -44.49 -20.94
N ALA A 606 -17.98 -44.46 -22.10
CA ALA A 606 -17.60 -43.20 -22.74
C ALA A 606 -18.82 -42.37 -23.14
N ALA A 607 -19.82 -42.98 -23.78
CA ALA A 607 -21.06 -42.30 -24.17
C ALA A 607 -21.81 -41.72 -22.96
N TRP A 608 -21.89 -42.47 -21.86
CA TRP A 608 -22.50 -42.02 -20.61
C TRP A 608 -21.80 -40.79 -20.01
N LEU A 609 -20.46 -40.79 -19.97
CA LEU A 609 -19.71 -39.63 -19.48
C LEU A 609 -19.78 -38.43 -20.44
N VAL A 610 -19.86 -38.67 -21.75
CA VAL A 610 -20.08 -37.61 -22.75
C VAL A 610 -21.46 -36.98 -22.61
N GLU A 611 -22.51 -37.78 -22.36
CA GLU A 611 -23.86 -37.28 -22.07
C GLU A 611 -23.88 -36.42 -20.80
N ALA A 612 -23.04 -36.76 -19.81
CA ALA A 612 -22.83 -35.96 -18.60
C ALA A 612 -21.91 -34.72 -18.80
N GLY A 613 -21.45 -34.45 -20.03
CA GLY A 613 -20.66 -33.27 -20.38
C GLY A 613 -19.14 -33.43 -20.29
N TYR A 614 -18.62 -34.66 -20.19
CA TYR A 614 -17.18 -34.92 -20.11
C TYR A 614 -16.58 -35.38 -21.45
N SER A 615 -15.40 -34.89 -21.78
CA SER A 615 -14.67 -35.32 -22.97
C SER A 615 -13.94 -36.65 -22.74
N VAL A 616 -14.63 -37.78 -22.95
CA VAL A 616 -14.09 -39.15 -22.78
C VAL A 616 -14.28 -39.97 -24.05
N THR A 617 -13.23 -40.66 -24.50
CA THR A 617 -13.30 -41.59 -25.63
C THR A 617 -13.31 -43.05 -25.16
N SER A 618 -13.79 -43.96 -26.03
CA SER A 618 -13.73 -45.40 -25.74
C SER A 618 -12.29 -45.90 -25.55
N SER A 619 -11.32 -45.26 -26.21
CA SER A 619 -9.88 -45.51 -26.05
C SER A 619 -9.38 -45.11 -24.66
N ASP A 620 -9.87 -44.01 -24.09
CA ASP A 620 -9.49 -43.59 -22.74
C ASP A 620 -9.90 -44.64 -21.71
N VAL A 621 -11.12 -45.18 -21.83
CA VAL A 621 -11.63 -46.24 -20.95
C VAL A 621 -10.82 -47.53 -21.09
N LYS A 622 -10.46 -47.93 -22.33
CA LYS A 622 -9.65 -49.13 -22.58
C LYS A 622 -8.23 -49.00 -22.02
N ASN A 623 -7.63 -47.82 -22.13
CA ASN A 623 -6.25 -47.58 -21.73
C ASN A 623 -6.11 -47.17 -20.25
N ALA A 624 -7.22 -46.87 -19.55
CA ALA A 624 -7.19 -46.37 -18.18
C ALA A 624 -6.39 -47.26 -17.22
N GLY A 625 -6.48 -48.59 -17.36
CA GLY A 625 -5.76 -49.55 -16.51
C GLY A 625 -4.23 -49.43 -16.58
N ARG A 626 -3.66 -48.85 -17.66
CA ARG A 626 -2.21 -48.70 -17.84
C ARG A 626 -1.61 -47.59 -16.97
N ALA A 627 -2.41 -46.60 -16.58
CA ALA A 627 -1.92 -45.45 -15.82
C ALA A 627 -2.09 -45.71 -14.32
N LYS A 628 -1.02 -45.48 -13.54
CA LYS A 628 -1.06 -45.68 -12.09
C LYS A 628 -2.11 -44.79 -11.42
N LEU A 629 -2.88 -45.36 -10.49
CA LEU A 629 -3.70 -44.59 -9.57
C LEU A 629 -2.79 -43.98 -8.49
N PRO A 630 -2.75 -42.64 -8.34
CA PRO A 630 -1.92 -42.01 -7.33
C PRO A 630 -2.44 -42.37 -5.92
N PRO A 631 -1.57 -42.43 -4.90
CA PRO A 631 -1.99 -42.58 -3.50
C PRO A 631 -2.58 -41.26 -3.00
N ILE A 632 -3.71 -40.85 -3.57
CA ILE A 632 -4.43 -39.62 -3.22
C ILE A 632 -5.36 -39.91 -2.05
N ILE A 633 -5.41 -38.97 -1.11
CA ILE A 633 -6.41 -38.93 -0.06
C ILE A 633 -7.14 -37.59 -0.19
N PHE A 634 -8.45 -37.65 -0.37
CA PHE A 634 -9.30 -36.48 -0.53
C PHE A 634 -9.71 -35.96 0.85
N GLY A 635 -9.17 -34.80 1.26
CA GLY A 635 -9.56 -34.11 2.50
C GLY A 635 -10.81 -33.23 2.34
N SER A 636 -11.12 -32.84 1.11
CA SER A 636 -12.34 -32.11 0.73
C SER A 636 -12.64 -32.34 -0.74
N LEU A 637 -13.88 -32.13 -1.15
CA LEU A 637 -14.34 -32.20 -2.54
C LEU A 637 -14.83 -30.83 -2.97
N THR A 638 -14.58 -30.49 -4.24
CA THR A 638 -15.19 -29.30 -4.86
C THR A 638 -16.67 -29.57 -5.14
N SER A 639 -17.46 -28.51 -5.35
CA SER A 639 -18.87 -28.64 -5.79
C SER A 639 -18.98 -29.46 -7.08
N ARG A 640 -18.01 -29.30 -8.00
CA ARG A 640 -17.95 -30.04 -9.27
C ARG A 640 -17.70 -31.54 -9.05
N MET A 641 -16.74 -31.89 -8.20
CA MET A 641 -16.45 -33.28 -7.85
C MET A 641 -17.64 -33.94 -7.14
N THR A 642 -18.33 -33.22 -6.28
CA THR A 642 -19.52 -33.73 -5.57
C THR A 642 -20.64 -34.07 -6.55
N ARG A 643 -20.95 -33.19 -7.50
CA ARG A 643 -21.92 -33.47 -8.57
C ARG A 643 -21.54 -34.69 -9.42
N LEU A 644 -20.25 -34.84 -9.75
CA LEU A 644 -19.75 -36.02 -10.46
C LEU A 644 -19.85 -37.29 -9.61
N MET A 645 -19.53 -37.21 -8.32
CA MET A 645 -19.66 -38.33 -7.39
C MET A 645 -21.11 -38.83 -7.33
N ASP A 646 -22.08 -37.93 -7.16
CA ASP A 646 -23.51 -38.27 -7.17
C ASP A 646 -23.90 -38.97 -8.47
N HIS A 647 -23.41 -38.46 -9.60
CA HIS A 647 -23.66 -39.07 -10.91
C HIS A 647 -23.04 -40.47 -11.05
N ILE A 648 -21.83 -40.69 -10.55
CA ILE A 648 -21.15 -41.99 -10.58
C ILE A 648 -21.88 -42.99 -9.68
N LEU A 649 -22.27 -42.58 -8.47
CA LEU A 649 -22.89 -43.45 -7.47
C LEU A 649 -24.23 -44.04 -7.93
N LEU A 650 -24.98 -43.32 -8.78
CA LEU A 650 -26.21 -43.85 -9.40
C LEU A 650 -25.98 -45.13 -10.20
N LYS A 651 -24.79 -45.29 -10.79
CA LYS A 651 -24.45 -46.42 -11.66
C LYS A 651 -23.49 -47.42 -11.02
N TYR A 652 -22.62 -46.90 -10.16
CA TYR A 652 -21.58 -47.62 -9.45
C TYR A 652 -21.68 -47.34 -7.94
N PRO A 653 -22.69 -47.91 -7.25
CA PRO A 653 -22.97 -47.60 -5.85
C PRO A 653 -21.83 -48.01 -4.88
N GLY A 654 -20.94 -48.92 -5.30
CA GLY A 654 -19.76 -49.30 -4.53
C GLY A 654 -18.59 -48.32 -4.64
N PHE A 655 -18.67 -47.31 -5.51
CA PHE A 655 -17.59 -46.34 -5.70
C PHE A 655 -17.40 -45.48 -4.45
N SER A 656 -16.18 -45.40 -3.93
CA SER A 656 -15.86 -44.55 -2.78
C SER A 656 -14.46 -43.99 -2.88
N LEU A 657 -14.33 -42.67 -2.75
CA LEU A 657 -13.03 -42.00 -2.79
C LEU A 657 -12.24 -42.29 -1.51
N PRO A 658 -10.91 -42.50 -1.61
CA PRO A 658 -10.09 -42.55 -0.41
C PRO A 658 -10.14 -41.20 0.29
N SER A 659 -10.80 -41.13 1.43
CA SER A 659 -10.83 -39.96 2.29
C SER A 659 -10.11 -40.25 3.60
N VAL A 660 -9.66 -39.19 4.28
CA VAL A 660 -9.32 -39.31 5.71
C VAL A 660 -10.66 -39.50 6.41
N ILE A 661 -11.10 -40.75 6.58
CA ILE A 661 -12.16 -41.02 7.55
C ILE A 661 -11.51 -40.73 8.91
N LEU A 662 -12.03 -39.72 9.62
CA LEU A 662 -11.85 -39.57 11.06
C LEU A 662 -12.65 -40.66 11.76
#